data_AF-B8G9A3-F1
#
_entry.id   AF-B8G9A3-F1
#
_cell.length_a   1.000
_cell.length_b   1.000
_cell.length_c   1.000
_cell.angle_alpha   90.00
_cell.angle_beta   90.00
_cell.angle_gamma   90.00
#
_symmetry.space_group_name_H-M   'P 1'
#
loop_
_entity.id
_entity.type
_entity.pdbx_description
1 polymer ?
#
loop_
_entity_poly.entity_id
_entity_poly.type
_entity_poly.pdbx_seq_one_letter_code
_entity_poly.pdbx_strand_id
1 'polypeptide(L)'
;MSNAEQSPCGCDERASLPSPHTNPPGQPALRYRLGTHRSFLRRMTARLSQQTTSTGQRPLAALATRDVADPSLALLDAAATLADVLTFYQERIANEGFLRTATERFSVLQLARAIGYELKPGVAAAVYLAFILDDTPVSPAQTVIPAGTQVQSIPAKQGELPQTFETSTEFVARKAWNALRPRPTRPQDLSKGTRTIYLAGVETRLQVGDYLLLVGAERERDPGNERWDLRRVLSVTVYPDAAGGYTVVTGEPGLGSNRPSMLPAAQPQTFAFRRSARWFGFNAPDWRLMPESVRRSYGGTANEWPGFAINGSQPQIDLDAIYPKIVPGSWVALLAPDYTELYRVTRNTTVGVADFGLSGQVTRLTIDTNENLRRFQRRETVVLAESEPLPLAEEPIPDPVTGNRIEVAGVVRDLVKGQPLIVNGKVNERDEQPTSVVVFVEAVDHHPGFTTIVLRDQGLGALQLIRSTTVIFANVVAATHGETVPLTPIGSGDASQSHQRFKLKKAPLTYVSASTPSGAASTLTVRVNGVTWHETSSLYLAGPHDEQYIVRLNDDHSATVQFGDGVHGARLPTGAENVTATYRFGIGQAGEVGAGAIALLKTRPPGVRSVINPLPASGAADPETLESARANTPQTVLTLDRIVSLQDFTDFAATFAGIGKAQASAFRRGEQLVVHLTLASASGKPIAPSDPLFTNLRNAIDAVRDPSVLVELASFIPLTFRLKATVRYNRRYLATEVIAALEQKLHATFSFTRRNFAQPVTAAEVIAAMQSVVGVIAIDLDQLAYAGGRSGSHPALLTALPARQVGNVIAPAELLLLDPNGVELVMLAVSAP
;
A
#
# COMPACT_ATOMS: atom_id res chain seq x y z
N MET A 1 16.70 50.79 -65.97
CA MET A 1 15.88 51.01 -67.19
C MET A 1 16.23 49.85 -68.12
N SER A 2 15.36 48.96 -68.58
CA SER A 2 13.92 49.01 -68.84
C SER A 2 13.23 47.66 -68.63
N ASN A 3 11.99 47.73 -68.11
CA ASN A 3 10.83 46.86 -68.30
C ASN A 3 10.97 45.34 -68.09
N ALA A 4 10.78 44.91 -66.83
CA ALA A 4 10.11 43.65 -66.55
C ALA A 4 8.62 43.95 -66.35
N GLU A 5 7.81 43.66 -67.36
CA GLU A 5 6.35 43.75 -67.32
C GLU A 5 5.81 42.89 -66.16
N GLN A 6 5.20 43.55 -65.18
CA GLN A 6 4.37 42.91 -64.17
C GLN A 6 3.06 42.51 -64.83
N SER A 7 2.78 41.21 -64.88
CA SER A 7 1.48 40.69 -65.32
C SER A 7 0.39 41.11 -64.31
N PRO A 8 -0.72 41.76 -64.73
CA PRO A 8 -1.71 42.35 -63.82
C PRO A 8 -2.64 41.35 -63.12
N CYS A 9 -2.51 40.05 -63.39
CA CYS A 9 -3.43 39.02 -62.90
C CYS A 9 -2.88 38.10 -61.79
N GLY A 10 -1.64 38.31 -61.32
CA GLY A 10 -1.02 37.43 -60.30
C GLY A 10 -0.77 35.99 -60.78
N CYS A 11 -0.95 35.71 -62.08
CA CYS A 11 -0.73 34.42 -62.71
C CYS A 11 0.71 34.32 -63.25
N ASP A 12 1.73 34.48 -62.39
CA ASP A 12 3.11 34.34 -62.86
C ASP A 12 3.40 32.85 -63.17
N GLU A 13 3.31 32.48 -64.45
CA GLU A 13 3.52 31.13 -64.98
C GLU A 13 4.96 30.62 -64.80
N ARG A 14 5.86 31.47 -64.31
CA ARG A 14 7.27 31.18 -63.99
C ARG A 14 7.52 30.87 -62.51
N ALA A 15 6.52 30.95 -61.64
CA ALA A 15 6.70 30.65 -60.23
C ALA A 15 7.24 29.21 -60.05
N SER A 16 8.50 29.09 -59.64
CA SER A 16 9.09 27.82 -59.24
C SER A 16 8.19 27.16 -58.20
N LEU A 17 8.00 25.85 -58.32
CA LEU A 17 7.41 25.10 -57.21
C LEU A 17 8.19 25.44 -55.94
N PRO A 18 7.52 25.70 -54.80
CA PRO A 18 8.24 25.69 -53.54
C PRO A 18 9.02 24.38 -53.50
N SER A 19 10.34 24.47 -53.30
CA SER A 19 11.19 23.28 -53.27
C SER A 19 10.66 22.37 -52.17
N PRO A 20 10.14 21.16 -52.49
CA PRO A 20 9.57 20.23 -51.50
C PRO A 20 10.62 19.75 -50.50
N HIS A 21 11.90 20.04 -50.75
CA HIS A 21 13.03 19.63 -49.92
C HIS A 21 13.30 20.60 -48.76
N THR A 22 12.72 21.80 -48.76
CA THR A 22 12.90 22.80 -47.70
C THR A 22 11.79 22.71 -46.65
N ASN A 23 12.00 21.88 -45.64
CA ASN A 23 11.13 21.77 -44.47
C ASN A 23 11.82 22.35 -43.23
N PRO A 24 11.21 23.32 -42.51
CA PRO A 24 11.76 23.79 -41.25
C PRO A 24 11.90 22.67 -40.20
N PRO A 25 12.88 22.74 -39.28
CA PRO A 25 12.97 21.82 -38.16
C PRO A 25 11.69 21.82 -37.31
N GLY A 26 11.33 20.67 -36.73
CA GLY A 26 10.20 20.56 -35.79
C GLY A 26 8.79 20.49 -36.38
N GLN A 27 8.63 20.49 -37.72
CA GLN A 27 7.31 20.45 -38.38
C GLN A 27 6.58 19.10 -38.23
N PRO A 28 5.33 19.03 -37.77
CA PRO A 28 4.65 17.75 -37.46
C PRO A 28 4.46 16.83 -38.68
N ALA A 29 4.60 17.36 -39.89
CA ALA A 29 4.64 16.61 -41.15
C ALA A 29 5.62 17.28 -42.12
N LEU A 30 6.20 16.49 -43.01
CA LEU A 30 6.97 16.97 -44.15
C LEU A 30 6.04 17.32 -45.31
N ARG A 31 6.22 18.51 -45.87
CA ARG A 31 5.59 18.92 -47.13
C ARG A 31 6.50 18.48 -48.27
N TYR A 32 6.23 17.32 -48.83
CA TYR A 32 7.03 16.75 -49.92
C TYR A 32 6.26 16.69 -51.24
N ARG A 33 4.98 17.10 -51.24
CA ARG A 33 4.15 17.13 -52.44
C ARG A 33 4.61 18.20 -53.43
N LEU A 34 4.85 17.79 -54.67
CA LEU A 34 5.24 18.67 -55.77
C LEU A 34 4.06 19.50 -56.32
N GLY A 35 2.82 19.03 -56.18
CA GLY A 35 1.66 19.75 -56.68
C GLY A 35 0.35 18.97 -56.48
N THR A 36 -0.75 19.60 -56.87
CA THR A 36 -2.08 18.96 -56.99
C THR A 36 -2.43 18.73 -58.45
N HIS A 37 -3.38 17.84 -58.73
CA HIS A 37 -3.97 17.65 -60.06
C HIS A 37 -4.22 18.98 -60.79
N ARG A 38 -4.96 19.90 -60.16
CA ARG A 38 -5.27 21.22 -60.72
C ARG A 38 -4.01 22.01 -61.09
N SER A 39 -2.98 21.94 -60.25
CA SER A 39 -1.72 22.66 -60.47
C SER A 39 -0.87 22.07 -61.60
N PHE A 40 -0.94 20.75 -61.81
CA PHE A 40 -0.26 20.05 -62.90
C PHE A 40 -0.99 20.27 -64.22
N LEU A 41 -2.30 20.06 -64.25
CA LEU A 41 -3.12 20.27 -65.44
C LEU A 41 -2.99 21.71 -65.93
N ARG A 42 -3.17 22.71 -65.05
CA ARG A 42 -3.01 24.13 -65.40
C ARG A 42 -1.65 24.41 -66.05
N ARG A 43 -0.57 23.82 -65.53
CA ARG A 43 0.79 24.02 -66.07
C ARG A 43 1.02 23.32 -67.39
N MET A 44 0.57 22.08 -67.53
CA MET A 44 0.70 21.36 -68.79
C MET A 44 -0.09 22.06 -69.90
N THR A 45 -1.33 22.49 -69.61
CA THR A 45 -2.16 23.26 -70.54
C THR A 45 -1.53 24.61 -70.91
N ALA A 46 -0.90 25.31 -69.95
CA ALA A 46 -0.21 26.57 -70.22
C ALA A 46 1.06 26.41 -71.06
N ARG A 47 1.85 25.35 -70.82
CA ARG A 47 3.12 25.11 -71.52
C ARG A 47 2.96 24.39 -72.86
N LEU A 48 1.82 23.72 -73.11
CA LEU A 48 1.61 22.86 -74.28
C LEU A 48 1.98 23.55 -75.60
N SER A 49 1.45 24.75 -75.84
CA SER A 49 1.70 25.54 -77.06
C SER A 49 3.03 26.29 -77.05
N GLN A 50 3.72 26.33 -75.91
CA GLN A 50 5.00 27.02 -75.71
C GLN A 50 6.22 26.09 -75.82
N GLN A 51 6.01 24.78 -75.93
CA GLN A 51 7.10 23.80 -76.05
C GLN A 51 7.93 24.04 -77.30
N THR A 52 9.27 24.02 -77.13
CA THR A 52 10.24 24.21 -78.20
C THR A 52 11.08 22.95 -78.38
N THR A 53 11.39 22.60 -79.63
CA THR A 53 12.37 21.55 -79.94
C THR A 53 13.79 22.08 -79.77
N SER A 54 14.79 21.19 -79.81
CA SER A 54 16.22 21.58 -79.84
C SER A 54 16.60 22.49 -81.02
N THR A 55 15.78 22.53 -82.07
CA THR A 55 15.91 23.41 -83.24
C THR A 55 15.12 24.71 -83.12
N GLY A 56 14.48 24.96 -81.97
CA GLY A 56 13.70 26.18 -81.70
C GLY A 56 12.28 26.20 -82.28
N GLN A 57 11.84 25.13 -82.96
CA GLN A 57 10.49 25.04 -83.52
C GLN A 57 9.45 24.78 -82.42
N ARG A 58 8.24 25.32 -82.60
CA ARG A 58 7.09 25.11 -81.69
C ARG A 58 5.98 24.31 -82.36
N PRO A 59 6.13 22.98 -82.50
CA PRO A 59 5.20 22.15 -83.27
C PRO A 59 3.76 22.16 -82.71
N LEU A 60 3.58 22.45 -81.42
CA LEU A 60 2.28 22.48 -80.75
C LEU A 60 1.70 23.91 -80.61
N ALA A 61 2.31 24.92 -81.23
CA ALA A 61 1.86 26.32 -81.08
C ALA A 61 0.39 26.55 -81.47
N ALA A 62 -0.13 25.78 -82.43
CA ALA A 62 -1.52 25.86 -82.88
C ALA A 62 -2.51 25.18 -81.92
N LEU A 63 -2.06 24.35 -80.98
CA LEU A 63 -2.91 23.60 -80.06
C LEU A 63 -3.28 24.46 -78.84
N ALA A 64 -4.19 25.41 -79.06
CA ALA A 64 -4.65 26.39 -78.06
C ALA A 64 -5.99 26.05 -77.38
N THR A 65 -6.56 24.87 -77.67
CA THR A 65 -7.86 24.43 -77.13
C THR A 65 -7.91 24.48 -75.60
N ARG A 66 -9.10 24.82 -75.08
CA ARG A 66 -9.45 24.84 -73.66
C ARG A 66 -10.71 24.03 -73.37
N ASP A 67 -11.21 23.30 -74.36
CA ASP A 67 -12.38 22.44 -74.24
C ASP A 67 -12.00 21.14 -73.53
N VAL A 68 -12.67 20.85 -72.41
CA VAL A 68 -12.44 19.63 -71.63
C VAL A 68 -12.81 18.35 -72.39
N ALA A 69 -13.60 18.45 -73.47
CA ALA A 69 -13.93 17.33 -74.35
C ALA A 69 -12.82 17.01 -75.38
N ASP A 70 -11.80 17.87 -75.51
CA ASP A 70 -10.70 17.66 -76.46
C ASP A 70 -9.79 16.50 -76.01
N PRO A 71 -9.48 15.51 -76.88
CA PRO A 71 -8.62 14.38 -76.53
C PRO A 71 -7.23 14.78 -76.01
N SER A 72 -6.67 15.90 -76.48
CA SER A 72 -5.37 16.38 -76.01
C SER A 72 -5.43 16.89 -74.57
N LEU A 73 -6.52 17.53 -74.17
CA LEU A 73 -6.74 17.92 -72.78
C LEU A 73 -7.10 16.73 -71.89
N ALA A 74 -7.83 15.73 -72.40
CA ALA A 74 -8.07 14.49 -71.68
C ALA A 74 -6.75 13.73 -71.37
N LEU A 75 -5.78 13.72 -72.30
CA LEU A 75 -4.46 13.15 -72.05
C LEU A 75 -3.67 13.92 -70.98
N LEU A 76 -3.73 15.26 -71.00
CA LEU A 76 -3.12 16.07 -69.95
C LEU A 76 -3.80 15.87 -68.60
N ASP A 77 -5.11 15.69 -68.58
CA ASP A 77 -5.89 15.39 -67.38
C ASP A 77 -5.49 14.04 -66.76
N ALA A 78 -5.36 13.00 -67.60
CA ALA A 78 -4.85 11.69 -67.18
C ALA A 78 -3.42 11.78 -66.63
N ALA A 79 -2.52 12.51 -67.32
CA ALA A 79 -1.15 12.73 -66.84
C ALA A 79 -1.10 13.54 -65.53
N ALA A 80 -2.00 14.51 -65.36
CA ALA A 80 -2.09 15.32 -64.14
C ALA A 80 -2.56 14.46 -62.97
N THR A 81 -3.51 13.55 -63.22
CA THR A 81 -3.99 12.58 -62.23
C THR A 81 -2.87 11.63 -61.80
N LEU A 82 -2.12 11.07 -62.76
CA LEU A 82 -0.96 10.21 -62.44
C LEU A 82 0.08 10.96 -61.61
N ALA A 83 0.44 12.19 -62.01
CA ALA A 83 1.40 13.01 -61.28
C ALA A 83 0.92 13.29 -59.84
N ASP A 84 -0.38 13.55 -59.67
CA ASP A 84 -0.99 13.82 -58.36
C ASP A 84 -0.92 12.60 -57.42
N VAL A 85 -1.24 11.43 -57.95
CA VAL A 85 -1.17 10.16 -57.22
C VAL A 85 0.27 9.82 -56.82
N LEU A 86 1.23 9.93 -57.74
CA LEU A 86 2.64 9.64 -57.46
C LEU A 86 3.22 10.58 -56.40
N THR A 87 2.94 11.88 -56.49
CA THR A 87 3.46 12.82 -55.50
C THR A 87 2.79 12.66 -54.13
N PHE A 88 1.52 12.23 -54.10
CA PHE A 88 0.83 11.86 -52.86
C PHE A 88 1.54 10.70 -52.14
N TYR A 89 1.85 9.61 -52.86
CA TYR A 89 2.56 8.46 -52.27
C TYR A 89 3.99 8.82 -51.84
N GLN A 90 4.72 9.59 -52.63
CA GLN A 90 6.07 10.05 -52.24
C GLN A 90 6.05 10.86 -50.95
N GLU A 91 5.05 11.74 -50.76
CA GLU A 91 4.91 12.47 -49.50
C GLU A 91 4.63 11.56 -48.31
N ARG A 92 3.77 10.55 -48.47
CA ARG A 92 3.52 9.57 -47.40
C ARG A 92 4.79 8.80 -47.06
N ILE A 93 5.49 8.26 -48.05
CA ILE A 93 6.75 7.53 -47.84
C ILE A 93 7.80 8.41 -47.15
N ALA A 94 7.94 9.68 -47.57
CA ALA A 94 8.87 10.62 -46.94
C ALA A 94 8.52 10.88 -45.47
N ASN A 95 7.23 11.01 -45.14
CA ASN A 95 6.78 11.16 -43.76
C ASN A 95 7.05 9.90 -42.92
N GLU A 96 6.93 8.69 -43.48
CA GLU A 96 7.24 7.44 -42.79
C GLU A 96 8.75 7.24 -42.51
N GLY A 97 9.63 7.97 -43.19
CA GLY A 97 11.09 7.85 -43.02
C GLY A 97 11.66 8.49 -41.75
N PHE A 98 10.89 9.27 -41.00
CA PHE A 98 11.37 9.94 -39.78
C PHE A 98 10.43 9.66 -38.60
N LEU A 99 11.01 9.34 -37.45
CA LEU A 99 10.28 8.95 -36.24
C LEU A 99 9.16 9.93 -35.86
N ARG A 100 9.43 11.24 -35.96
CA ARG A 100 8.49 12.28 -35.55
C ARG A 100 7.30 12.43 -36.52
N THR A 101 7.46 12.09 -37.79
CA THR A 101 6.43 12.29 -38.84
C THR A 101 5.76 10.98 -39.26
N ALA A 102 6.35 9.82 -38.97
CA ALA A 102 5.86 8.51 -39.37
C ALA A 102 4.53 8.19 -38.70
N THR A 103 3.48 7.95 -39.49
CA THR A 103 2.13 7.72 -39.00
C THR A 103 1.83 6.25 -38.74
N GLU A 104 2.51 5.34 -39.45
CA GLU A 104 2.31 3.90 -39.27
C GLU A 104 3.14 3.35 -38.11
N ARG A 105 2.53 2.44 -37.34
CA ARG A 105 3.19 1.77 -36.22
C ARG A 105 4.38 0.95 -36.67
N PHE A 106 4.25 0.28 -37.80
CA PHE A 106 5.32 -0.51 -38.39
C PHE A 106 6.56 0.35 -38.68
N SER A 107 6.41 1.52 -39.29
CA SER A 107 7.53 2.43 -39.57
C SER A 107 8.23 2.86 -38.29
N VAL A 108 7.47 3.28 -37.26
CA VAL A 108 8.02 3.67 -35.96
C VAL A 108 8.80 2.51 -35.32
N LEU A 109 8.23 1.29 -35.32
CA LEU A 109 8.90 0.08 -34.81
C LEU A 109 10.22 -0.20 -35.54
N GLN A 110 10.25 -0.13 -36.88
CA GLN A 110 11.46 -0.41 -37.65
C GLN A 110 12.53 0.68 -37.50
N LEU A 111 12.13 1.95 -37.48
CA LEU A 111 13.04 3.07 -37.23
C LEU A 111 13.66 2.98 -35.84
N ALA A 112 12.89 2.56 -34.85
CA ALA A 112 13.39 2.35 -33.49
C ALA A 112 14.37 1.16 -33.43
N ARG A 113 14.04 0.04 -34.10
CA ARG A 113 14.94 -1.13 -34.20
C ARG A 113 16.26 -0.81 -34.90
N ALA A 114 16.25 0.12 -35.85
CA ALA A 114 17.47 0.53 -36.56
C ALA A 114 18.54 1.13 -35.63
N ILE A 115 18.13 1.67 -34.47
CA ILE A 115 19.03 2.18 -33.44
C ILE A 115 19.11 1.27 -32.20
N GLY A 116 18.63 0.03 -32.30
CA GLY A 116 18.67 -0.94 -31.21
C GLY A 116 17.55 -0.82 -30.17
N TYR A 117 16.55 0.04 -30.38
CA TYR A 117 15.39 0.16 -29.49
C TYR A 117 14.26 -0.77 -29.92
N GLU A 118 13.86 -1.67 -29.03
CA GLU A 118 12.58 -2.39 -29.15
C GLU A 118 11.55 -1.67 -28.27
N LEU A 119 10.36 -1.41 -28.82
CA LEU A 119 9.28 -0.77 -28.05
C LEU A 119 8.98 -1.59 -26.79
N LYS A 120 8.70 -0.90 -25.69
CA LYS A 120 8.53 -1.58 -24.41
C LYS A 120 7.34 -2.54 -24.47
N PRO A 121 7.53 -3.80 -24.02
CA PRO A 121 6.41 -4.68 -23.82
C PRO A 121 5.51 -4.13 -22.70
N GLY A 122 4.26 -4.56 -22.69
CA GLY A 122 3.47 -4.41 -21.49
C GLY A 122 3.99 -5.35 -20.39
N VAL A 123 3.91 -4.89 -19.14
CA VAL A 123 4.33 -5.64 -17.96
C VAL A 123 3.08 -6.09 -17.19
N ALA A 124 3.11 -7.33 -16.71
CA ALA A 124 2.06 -7.90 -15.88
C ALA A 124 2.02 -7.23 -14.50
N ALA A 125 0.81 -7.05 -13.99
CA ALA A 125 0.60 -6.65 -12.60
C ALA A 125 1.16 -7.69 -11.64
N ALA A 126 1.65 -7.24 -10.49
CA ALA A 126 2.08 -8.08 -9.38
C ALA A 126 1.20 -7.85 -8.16
N VAL A 127 1.05 -8.88 -7.32
CA VAL A 127 0.24 -8.82 -6.09
C VAL A 127 0.74 -9.86 -5.09
N TYR A 128 0.53 -9.61 -3.80
CA TYR A 128 0.67 -10.62 -2.77
C TYR A 128 -0.71 -11.20 -2.41
N LEU A 129 -0.84 -12.52 -2.49
CA LEU A 129 -2.06 -13.25 -2.18
C LEU A 129 -1.94 -13.88 -0.80
N ALA A 130 -3.01 -13.82 0.00
CA ALA A 130 -3.15 -14.60 1.23
C ALA A 130 -4.07 -15.79 0.99
N PHE A 131 -3.54 -17.00 1.16
CA PHE A 131 -4.29 -18.25 1.08
C PHE A 131 -4.85 -18.64 2.44
N ILE A 132 -6.11 -19.04 2.49
CA ILE A 132 -6.79 -19.44 3.71
C ILE A 132 -7.10 -20.93 3.61
N LEU A 133 -6.49 -21.73 4.46
CA LEU A 133 -6.76 -23.16 4.56
C LEU A 133 -8.07 -23.42 5.29
N ASP A 134 -8.67 -24.57 5.02
CA ASP A 134 -9.84 -25.02 5.77
C ASP A 134 -9.51 -25.27 7.25
N ASP A 135 -10.35 -24.74 8.13
CA ASP A 135 -10.17 -24.72 9.57
C ASP A 135 -10.90 -25.87 10.28
N THR A 136 -11.54 -26.77 9.51
CA THR A 136 -12.16 -27.97 10.10
C THR A 136 -11.13 -28.88 10.78
N PRO A 137 -11.52 -29.63 11.83
CA PRO A 137 -10.59 -30.55 12.52
C PRO A 137 -10.04 -31.68 11.64
N VAL A 138 -10.73 -32.00 10.54
CA VAL A 138 -10.38 -33.11 9.62
C VAL A 138 -9.41 -32.66 8.52
N SER A 139 -9.34 -31.35 8.26
CA SER A 139 -8.46 -30.79 7.23
C SER A 139 -6.98 -30.82 7.65
N PRO A 140 -6.05 -31.04 6.71
CA PRO A 140 -4.64 -31.17 7.01
C PRO A 140 -4.08 -29.88 7.62
N ALA A 141 -3.16 -30.00 8.58
CA ALA A 141 -2.56 -28.85 9.26
C ALA A 141 -1.71 -27.97 8.32
N GLN A 142 -1.21 -28.54 7.23
CA GLN A 142 -0.43 -27.86 6.20
C GLN A 142 -0.70 -28.46 4.82
N THR A 143 -0.47 -27.68 3.76
CA THR A 143 -0.59 -28.11 2.36
C THR A 143 0.42 -27.37 1.48
N VAL A 144 0.86 -27.99 0.39
CA VAL A 144 1.75 -27.36 -0.59
C VAL A 144 0.90 -26.59 -1.60
N ILE A 145 1.27 -25.34 -1.86
CA ILE A 145 0.71 -24.53 -2.94
C ILE A 145 1.79 -24.39 -4.01
N PRO A 146 1.67 -25.10 -5.15
CA PRO A 146 2.66 -25.06 -6.22
C PRO A 146 2.81 -23.66 -6.84
N ALA A 147 3.99 -23.40 -7.40
CA ALA A 147 4.15 -22.30 -8.36
C ALA A 147 3.22 -22.53 -9.57
N GLY A 148 2.66 -21.45 -10.12
CA GLY A 148 1.68 -21.53 -11.20
C GLY A 148 0.25 -21.82 -10.75
N THR A 149 -0.03 -21.83 -9.44
CA THR A 149 -1.42 -21.98 -8.95
C THR A 149 -2.26 -20.80 -9.44
N GLN A 150 -3.28 -21.10 -10.25
CA GLN A 150 -4.11 -20.08 -10.89
C GLN A 150 -5.23 -19.58 -9.99
N VAL A 151 -5.34 -18.26 -9.87
CA VAL A 151 -6.44 -17.54 -9.22
C VAL A 151 -7.00 -16.49 -10.17
N GLN A 152 -8.22 -16.02 -9.93
CA GLN A 152 -8.92 -15.12 -10.84
C GLN A 152 -9.61 -13.98 -10.09
N SER A 153 -9.62 -12.80 -10.72
CA SER A 153 -10.35 -11.64 -10.23
C SER A 153 -11.84 -11.70 -10.56
N ILE A 154 -12.63 -11.05 -9.71
CA ILE A 154 -14.03 -10.76 -9.95
C ILE A 154 -14.11 -9.32 -10.48
N PRO A 155 -14.59 -9.11 -11.72
CA PRO A 155 -14.78 -7.77 -12.28
C PRO A 155 -15.62 -6.87 -11.38
N ALA A 156 -15.17 -5.64 -11.15
CA ALA A 156 -15.89 -4.69 -10.29
C ALA A 156 -16.92 -3.87 -11.08
N LYS A 157 -16.69 -3.68 -12.39
CA LYS A 157 -17.55 -2.88 -13.28
C LYS A 157 -18.16 -3.72 -14.39
N GLN A 158 -19.31 -3.29 -14.89
CA GLN A 158 -19.96 -3.91 -16.04
C GLN A 158 -19.07 -3.74 -17.29
N GLY A 159 -18.75 -4.86 -17.96
CA GLY A 159 -17.89 -4.90 -19.14
C GLY A 159 -16.41 -5.22 -18.88
N GLU A 160 -15.97 -5.23 -17.61
CA GLU A 160 -14.63 -5.73 -17.26
C GLU A 160 -14.58 -7.27 -17.34
N LEU A 161 -13.46 -7.80 -17.86
CA LEU A 161 -13.24 -9.25 -17.95
C LEU A 161 -12.45 -9.75 -16.72
N PRO A 162 -12.72 -10.97 -16.23
CA PRO A 162 -11.92 -11.59 -15.18
C PRO A 162 -10.45 -11.71 -15.59
N GLN A 163 -9.53 -11.38 -14.68
CA GLN A 163 -8.08 -11.43 -14.91
C GLN A 163 -7.47 -12.61 -14.14
N THR A 164 -6.58 -13.37 -14.79
CA THR A 164 -5.95 -14.56 -14.21
C THR A 164 -4.57 -14.24 -13.66
N PHE A 165 -4.28 -14.70 -12.45
CA PHE A 165 -2.97 -14.59 -11.80
C PHE A 165 -2.43 -15.97 -11.47
N GLU A 166 -1.10 -16.09 -11.46
CA GLU A 166 -0.39 -17.30 -11.08
C GLU A 166 0.60 -17.02 -9.96
N THR A 167 0.67 -17.92 -8.97
CA THR A 167 1.67 -17.85 -7.89
C THR A 167 3.09 -17.96 -8.46
N SER A 168 3.99 -17.09 -8.02
CA SER A 168 5.35 -17.01 -8.55
C SER A 168 6.29 -18.09 -8.02
N THR A 169 6.01 -18.61 -6.83
CA THR A 169 6.84 -19.61 -6.15
C THR A 169 5.97 -20.65 -5.47
N GLU A 170 6.52 -21.84 -5.26
CA GLU A 170 5.92 -22.86 -4.41
C GLU A 170 6.15 -22.52 -2.94
N PHE A 171 5.13 -22.74 -2.10
CA PHE A 171 5.27 -22.60 -0.65
C PHE A 171 4.36 -23.56 0.13
N VAL A 172 4.68 -23.78 1.40
CA VAL A 172 3.86 -24.59 2.32
C VAL A 172 2.94 -23.66 3.11
N ALA A 173 1.64 -23.75 2.84
CA ALA A 173 0.61 -23.06 3.61
C ALA A 173 0.25 -23.86 4.86
N ARG A 174 -0.10 -23.17 5.95
CA ARG A 174 -0.40 -23.77 7.25
C ARG A 174 -1.68 -23.20 7.84
N LYS A 175 -2.45 -24.07 8.50
CA LYS A 175 -3.70 -23.70 9.17
C LYS A 175 -3.47 -22.65 10.26
N ALA A 176 -2.40 -22.79 11.03
CA ALA A 176 -2.00 -21.83 12.07
C ALA A 176 -1.66 -20.43 11.54
N TRP A 177 -1.43 -20.28 10.22
CA TRP A 177 -1.03 -19.02 9.57
C TRP A 177 -2.19 -18.29 8.87
N ASN A 178 -3.41 -18.85 8.97
CA ASN A 178 -4.61 -18.30 8.36
C ASN A 178 -4.95 -16.88 8.86
N ALA A 179 -4.80 -16.62 10.16
CA ALA A 179 -5.13 -15.34 10.77
C ALA A 179 -4.45 -15.21 12.14
N LEU A 180 -3.16 -14.85 12.13
CA LEU A 180 -2.44 -14.54 13.37
C LEU A 180 -2.98 -13.23 13.95
N ARG A 181 -3.12 -13.16 15.28
CA ARG A 181 -3.58 -11.96 15.97
C ARG A 181 -2.49 -11.42 16.88
N PRO A 182 -2.28 -10.09 16.92
CA PRO A 182 -1.46 -9.49 17.95
C PRO A 182 -1.98 -9.89 19.34
N ARG A 183 -1.07 -10.10 20.28
CA ARG A 183 -1.44 -10.45 21.65
C ARG A 183 -2.31 -9.33 22.27
N PRO A 184 -3.48 -9.63 22.87
CA PRO A 184 -4.39 -8.60 23.40
C PRO A 184 -4.03 -8.14 24.83
N THR A 185 -3.37 -8.99 25.59
CA THR A 185 -3.10 -8.81 27.03
C THR A 185 -1.68 -9.26 27.38
N ARG A 186 -1.15 -8.90 28.55
CA ARG A 186 0.14 -9.36 29.10
C ARG A 186 0.01 -9.63 30.61
N PRO A 187 0.92 -10.41 31.22
CA PRO A 187 0.96 -10.51 32.68
C PRO A 187 1.14 -9.11 33.28
N GLN A 188 0.30 -8.75 34.24
CA GLN A 188 0.38 -7.44 34.89
C GLN A 188 1.64 -7.32 35.75
N ASP A 189 2.27 -6.15 35.75
CA ASP A 189 3.44 -5.88 36.59
C ASP A 189 3.03 -5.44 38.01
N LEU A 190 3.12 -6.37 38.96
CA LEU A 190 2.84 -6.13 40.38
C LEU A 190 4.11 -5.80 41.17
N SER A 191 5.04 -5.07 40.56
CA SER A 191 6.25 -4.59 41.21
C SER A 191 5.98 -3.53 42.29
N LYS A 192 7.01 -3.27 43.10
CA LYS A 192 6.93 -2.30 44.20
C LYS A 192 6.59 -0.91 43.66
N GLY A 193 5.55 -0.29 44.21
CA GLY A 193 5.04 1.01 43.80
C GLY A 193 3.86 0.95 42.83
N THR A 194 3.52 -0.21 42.25
CA THR A 194 2.34 -0.38 41.41
C THR A 194 1.08 0.04 42.17
N ARG A 195 0.18 0.77 41.48
CA ARG A 195 -1.09 1.23 42.06
C ARG A 195 -2.31 0.70 41.31
N THR A 196 -2.13 0.29 40.07
CA THR A 196 -3.21 -0.21 39.21
C THR A 196 -3.21 -1.72 39.24
N ILE A 197 -4.36 -2.32 39.51
CA ILE A 197 -4.53 -3.77 39.57
C ILE A 197 -5.70 -4.15 38.66
N TYR A 198 -5.51 -5.21 37.87
CA TYR A 198 -6.52 -5.74 36.96
C TYR A 198 -7.13 -7.00 37.58
N LEU A 199 -8.44 -6.99 37.80
CA LEU A 199 -9.21 -8.08 38.38
C LEU A 199 -10.10 -8.71 37.30
N ALA A 200 -10.24 -10.03 37.32
CA ALA A 200 -11.08 -10.75 36.39
C ALA A 200 -12.57 -10.50 36.69
N GLY A 201 -13.36 -10.30 35.64
CA GLY A 201 -14.79 -10.05 35.72
C GLY A 201 -15.18 -8.60 36.02
N VAL A 202 -16.44 -8.28 35.78
CA VAL A 202 -17.04 -6.96 36.04
C VAL A 202 -17.86 -6.89 37.33
N GLU A 203 -18.18 -8.02 37.93
CA GLU A 203 -19.00 -8.12 39.15
C GLU A 203 -18.16 -8.19 40.44
N THR A 204 -17.09 -7.41 40.52
CA THR A 204 -16.20 -7.41 41.70
C THR A 204 -16.86 -6.82 42.96
N ARG A 205 -17.97 -6.08 42.83
CA ARG A 205 -18.69 -5.39 43.93
C ARG A 205 -17.78 -4.47 44.77
N LEU A 206 -16.63 -4.06 44.25
CA LEU A 206 -15.73 -3.13 44.91
C LEU A 206 -16.24 -1.69 44.77
N GLN A 207 -16.07 -0.91 45.83
CA GLN A 207 -16.38 0.52 45.88
C GLN A 207 -15.15 1.33 46.29
N VAL A 208 -15.17 2.62 45.96
CA VAL A 208 -14.16 3.56 46.44
C VAL A 208 -14.19 3.59 47.97
N GLY A 209 -13.04 3.36 48.59
CA GLY A 209 -12.88 3.27 50.04
C GLY A 209 -12.79 1.83 50.58
N ASP A 210 -13.14 0.81 49.78
CA ASP A 210 -12.95 -0.60 50.15
C ASP A 210 -11.46 -0.95 50.26
N TYR A 211 -11.17 -2.13 50.82
CA TYR A 211 -9.82 -2.64 50.95
C TYR A 211 -9.63 -3.92 50.14
N LEU A 212 -8.56 -3.92 49.34
CA LEU A 212 -8.08 -5.06 48.57
C LEU A 212 -6.79 -5.60 49.19
N LEU A 213 -6.79 -6.87 49.56
CA LEU A 213 -5.62 -7.60 50.01
C LEU A 213 -4.94 -8.28 48.83
N LEU A 214 -3.62 -8.19 48.76
CA LEU A 214 -2.75 -8.97 47.90
C LEU A 214 -1.84 -9.79 48.80
N VAL A 215 -1.96 -11.12 48.75
CA VAL A 215 -1.23 -12.02 49.63
C VAL A 215 -0.74 -13.23 48.86
N GLY A 216 0.52 -13.59 49.02
CA GLY A 216 1.13 -14.74 48.34
C GLY A 216 1.29 -15.97 49.24
N ALA A 217 1.73 -17.07 48.63
CA ALA A 217 2.08 -18.30 49.32
C ALA A 217 3.20 -18.14 50.36
N GLU A 218 3.95 -17.04 50.31
CA GLU A 218 4.92 -16.64 51.32
C GLU A 218 4.26 -16.45 52.70
N ARG A 219 3.20 -15.64 52.78
CA ARG A 219 2.45 -15.37 54.02
C ARG A 219 1.58 -16.56 54.45
N GLU A 220 1.16 -17.41 53.52
CA GLU A 220 0.42 -18.63 53.85
C GLU A 220 1.29 -19.70 54.52
N ARG A 221 2.57 -19.80 54.14
CA ARG A 221 3.51 -20.80 54.67
C ARG A 221 4.21 -20.34 55.94
N ASP A 222 4.43 -19.04 56.06
CA ASP A 222 5.10 -18.42 57.21
C ASP A 222 4.25 -17.24 57.72
N PRO A 223 3.57 -17.38 58.87
CA PRO A 223 2.75 -16.33 59.42
C PRO A 223 3.45 -14.99 59.70
N GLY A 224 4.77 -15.00 59.90
CA GLY A 224 5.56 -13.77 60.11
C GLY A 224 6.07 -13.12 58.83
N ASN A 225 5.71 -13.65 57.65
CA ASN A 225 6.19 -13.11 56.38
C ASN A 225 5.42 -11.84 55.98
N GLU A 226 6.11 -10.71 55.91
CA GLU A 226 5.50 -9.41 55.61
C GLU A 226 5.26 -9.14 54.10
N ARG A 227 5.43 -10.13 53.21
CA ARG A 227 5.16 -9.98 51.76
C ARG A 227 3.67 -10.10 51.46
N TRP A 228 2.91 -9.14 51.93
CA TRP A 228 1.50 -8.95 51.62
C TRP A 228 1.18 -7.46 51.63
N ASP A 229 0.10 -7.09 50.95
CA ASP A 229 -0.26 -5.69 50.73
C ASP A 229 -1.76 -5.50 50.94
N LEU A 230 -2.15 -4.63 51.87
CA LEU A 230 -3.52 -4.14 51.99
C LEU A 230 -3.63 -2.76 51.35
N ARG A 231 -4.54 -2.60 50.38
CA ARG A 231 -4.67 -1.37 49.59
C ARG A 231 -6.08 -0.82 49.64
N ARG A 232 -6.20 0.47 49.98
CA ARG A 232 -7.47 1.17 49.94
C ARG A 232 -7.79 1.55 48.50
N VAL A 233 -8.97 1.17 48.03
CA VAL A 233 -9.43 1.40 46.66
C VAL A 233 -9.79 2.87 46.47
N LEU A 234 -9.18 3.51 45.48
CA LEU A 234 -9.40 4.91 45.11
C LEU A 234 -10.30 5.07 43.88
N SER A 235 -10.22 4.13 42.94
CA SER A 235 -11.12 4.07 41.80
C SER A 235 -11.43 2.64 41.42
N VAL A 236 -12.60 2.46 40.82
CA VAL A 236 -13.07 1.19 40.24
C VAL A 236 -13.64 1.51 38.88
N THR A 237 -13.16 0.83 37.83
CA THR A 237 -13.66 1.00 36.47
C THR A 237 -13.84 -0.38 35.85
N VAL A 238 -15.05 -0.65 35.34
CA VAL A 238 -15.41 -1.94 34.76
C VAL A 238 -15.33 -1.88 33.24
N TYR A 239 -14.75 -2.92 32.64
CA TYR A 239 -14.58 -3.07 31.20
C TYR A 239 -15.24 -4.39 30.78
N PRO A 240 -16.52 -4.37 30.38
CA PRO A 240 -17.21 -5.56 29.93
C PRO A 240 -16.67 -6.00 28.55
N ASP A 241 -16.52 -7.31 28.38
CA ASP A 241 -16.25 -7.94 27.08
C ASP A 241 -16.99 -9.28 26.95
N ALA A 242 -16.90 -9.93 25.79
CA ALA A 242 -17.55 -11.20 25.52
C ALA A 242 -17.00 -12.39 26.34
N ALA A 243 -15.84 -12.23 26.99
CA ALA A 243 -15.18 -13.22 27.84
C ALA A 243 -15.42 -12.99 29.33
N GLY A 244 -16.31 -12.06 29.71
CA GLY A 244 -16.67 -11.74 31.10
C GLY A 244 -16.07 -10.42 31.62
N GLY A 245 -15.20 -9.78 30.83
CA GLY A 245 -14.60 -8.49 31.12
C GLY A 245 -13.59 -8.49 32.26
N TYR A 246 -13.12 -7.30 32.61
CA TYR A 246 -12.22 -7.08 33.73
C TYR A 246 -12.57 -5.78 34.48
N THR A 247 -12.13 -5.70 35.72
CA THR A 247 -12.24 -4.49 36.55
C THR A 247 -10.84 -3.93 36.81
N VAL A 248 -10.65 -2.65 36.54
CA VAL A 248 -9.44 -1.91 36.89
C VAL A 248 -9.68 -1.19 38.20
N VAL A 249 -8.79 -1.41 39.16
CA VAL A 249 -8.80 -0.69 40.42
C VAL A 249 -7.49 0.06 40.61
N THR A 250 -7.58 1.29 41.13
CA THR A 250 -6.40 2.00 41.63
C THR A 250 -6.41 2.02 43.14
N GLY A 251 -5.26 1.75 43.76
CA GLY A 251 -5.13 1.66 45.22
C GLY A 251 -4.07 2.59 45.79
N GLU A 252 -4.21 2.89 47.08
CA GLU A 252 -3.17 3.56 47.88
C GLU A 252 -2.85 2.82 49.20
N PRO A 253 -1.58 2.90 49.67
CA PRO A 253 -0.39 3.37 48.95
C PRO A 253 -0.01 2.45 47.76
N GLY A 254 1.08 2.68 47.03
CA GLY A 254 1.54 1.70 46.02
C GLY A 254 1.94 0.36 46.67
N LEU A 255 2.03 -0.73 45.90
CA LEU A 255 2.43 -2.06 46.40
C LEU A 255 3.81 -2.05 47.08
N GLY A 256 3.99 -2.87 48.12
CA GLY A 256 5.15 -2.84 49.02
C GLY A 256 5.24 -1.57 49.88
N SER A 257 6.27 -1.49 50.72
CA SER A 257 6.55 -0.32 51.56
C SER A 257 8.05 -0.02 51.61
N ASN A 258 8.41 1.24 51.85
CA ASN A 258 9.79 1.66 52.11
C ASN A 258 10.10 1.73 53.61
N ARG A 259 9.08 1.88 54.45
CA ARG A 259 9.20 1.99 55.91
C ARG A 259 7.99 1.31 56.57
N PRO A 260 8.16 0.07 57.10
CA PRO A 260 9.32 -0.80 56.93
C PRO A 260 9.53 -1.21 55.46
N SER A 261 10.74 -1.64 55.10
CA SER A 261 11.03 -2.06 53.72
C SER A 261 10.40 -3.42 53.44
N MET A 262 9.29 -3.43 52.70
CA MET A 262 8.57 -4.64 52.32
C MET A 262 8.46 -4.73 50.79
N LEU A 263 8.67 -5.93 50.25
CA LEU A 263 8.40 -6.24 48.85
C LEU A 263 6.99 -6.80 48.71
N PRO A 264 6.30 -6.54 47.60
CA PRO A 264 5.06 -7.23 47.28
C PRO A 264 5.25 -8.76 47.24
N ALA A 265 4.17 -9.51 47.41
CA ALA A 265 4.14 -10.94 47.14
C ALA A 265 4.56 -11.24 45.69
N ALA A 266 5.29 -12.34 45.46
CA ALA A 266 5.79 -12.66 44.12
C ALA A 266 4.67 -13.10 43.15
N GLN A 267 3.68 -13.83 43.65
CA GLN A 267 2.48 -14.26 42.90
C GLN A 267 1.25 -14.11 43.81
N PRO A 268 0.76 -12.88 44.02
CA PRO A 268 -0.31 -12.63 44.96
C PRO A 268 -1.64 -13.23 44.49
N GLN A 269 -2.41 -13.71 45.45
CA GLN A 269 -3.86 -13.81 45.34
C GLN A 269 -4.49 -12.52 45.87
N THR A 270 -5.57 -12.09 45.22
CA THR A 270 -6.31 -10.88 45.58
C THR A 270 -7.59 -11.22 46.34
N PHE A 271 -7.89 -10.47 47.41
CA PHE A 271 -9.11 -10.62 48.19
C PHE A 271 -9.75 -9.28 48.51
N ALA A 272 -11.08 -9.18 48.40
CA ALA A 272 -11.84 -8.05 48.91
C ALA A 272 -12.40 -8.35 50.30
N PHE A 273 -12.30 -7.40 51.22
CA PHE A 273 -12.98 -7.53 52.52
C PHE A 273 -14.42 -7.03 52.41
N ARG A 274 -15.39 -7.90 52.67
CA ARG A 274 -16.82 -7.57 52.52
C ARG A 274 -17.47 -7.01 53.78
N ARG A 275 -16.78 -7.10 54.92
CA ARG A 275 -17.34 -6.67 56.20
C ARG A 275 -16.28 -5.98 57.06
N SER A 276 -16.68 -4.89 57.70
CA SER A 276 -15.94 -4.28 58.80
C SER A 276 -16.60 -4.63 60.12
N ALA A 277 -15.80 -5.01 61.10
CA ALA A 277 -16.18 -5.33 62.46
C ALA A 277 -15.33 -4.51 63.45
N ARG A 278 -15.72 -4.55 64.72
CA ARG A 278 -14.98 -3.95 65.83
C ARG A 278 -14.58 -5.01 66.84
N TRP A 279 -13.65 -4.67 67.71
CA TRP A 279 -13.32 -5.55 68.84
C TRP A 279 -14.43 -5.48 69.89
N PHE A 280 -14.80 -6.60 70.51
CA PHE A 280 -15.70 -6.58 71.66
C PHE A 280 -15.18 -5.66 72.77
N GLY A 281 -16.03 -4.75 73.24
CA GLY A 281 -15.67 -3.71 74.20
C GLY A 281 -15.26 -2.36 73.60
N PHE A 282 -15.23 -2.20 72.27
CA PHE A 282 -14.87 -0.90 71.64
C PHE A 282 -15.76 0.27 72.12
N ASN A 283 -17.04 -0.02 72.36
CA ASN A 283 -18.07 0.91 72.83
C ASN A 283 -18.30 0.83 74.35
N ALA A 284 -17.39 0.23 75.11
CA ALA A 284 -17.50 0.18 76.56
C ALA A 284 -17.62 1.61 77.14
N PRO A 285 -18.49 1.85 78.13
CA PRO A 285 -18.61 3.17 78.77
C PRO A 285 -17.25 3.69 79.26
N ASP A 286 -17.10 5.01 79.33
CA ASP A 286 -15.88 5.63 79.88
C ASP A 286 -15.73 5.22 81.36
N TRP A 287 -14.67 4.49 81.67
CA TRP A 287 -14.41 3.98 83.02
C TRP A 287 -14.30 5.10 84.07
N ARG A 288 -13.92 6.31 83.65
CA ARG A 288 -13.81 7.49 84.52
C ARG A 288 -15.18 7.98 85.02
N LEU A 289 -16.26 7.62 84.32
CA LEU A 289 -17.63 7.95 84.72
C LEU A 289 -18.24 6.92 85.70
N MET A 290 -17.53 5.82 86.00
CA MET A 290 -18.05 4.80 86.91
C MET A 290 -17.98 5.26 88.38
N PRO A 291 -19.03 4.97 89.20
CA PRO A 291 -19.03 5.30 90.62
C PRO A 291 -17.80 4.75 91.35
N GLU A 292 -17.27 5.52 92.30
CA GLU A 292 -16.05 5.15 93.04
C GLU A 292 -16.21 3.80 93.77
N SER A 293 -17.41 3.48 94.26
CA SER A 293 -17.73 2.20 94.89
C SER A 293 -17.56 0.99 93.95
N VAL A 294 -17.93 1.15 92.67
CA VAL A 294 -17.76 0.12 91.63
C VAL A 294 -16.27 -0.01 91.25
N ARG A 295 -15.58 1.12 91.08
CA ARG A 295 -14.14 1.13 90.75
C ARG A 295 -13.27 0.48 91.84
N ARG A 296 -13.63 0.68 93.12
CA ARG A 296 -12.96 0.02 94.26
C ARG A 296 -13.21 -1.49 94.29
N SER A 297 -14.42 -1.94 93.96
CA SER A 297 -14.79 -3.36 93.95
C SER A 297 -14.10 -4.15 92.83
N TYR A 298 -13.72 -3.48 91.74
CA TYR A 298 -13.03 -4.07 90.58
C TYR A 298 -11.50 -3.90 90.57
N GLY A 299 -10.90 -3.41 91.67
CA GLY A 299 -9.44 -3.47 91.86
C GLY A 299 -8.61 -2.20 91.57
N GLY A 300 -9.20 -0.98 91.60
CA GLY A 300 -8.42 0.25 91.87
C GLY A 300 -8.42 1.38 90.81
N THR A 301 -7.64 2.43 91.07
CA THR A 301 -7.64 3.81 90.52
C THR A 301 -7.29 3.97 89.02
N ALA A 302 -7.37 2.90 88.23
CA ALA A 302 -7.03 2.91 86.80
C ALA A 302 -7.91 3.89 86.00
N ASN A 303 -7.34 4.46 84.94
CA ASN A 303 -8.04 5.37 84.01
C ASN A 303 -8.87 4.63 82.94
N GLU A 304 -8.83 3.29 82.92
CA GLU A 304 -9.55 2.43 81.97
C GLU A 304 -9.96 1.11 82.66
N TRP A 305 -10.88 0.36 82.07
CA TRP A 305 -11.36 -0.92 82.61
C TRP A 305 -10.22 -1.94 82.89
N PRO A 306 -10.29 -2.73 83.98
CA PRO A 306 -9.35 -3.83 84.21
C PRO A 306 -9.39 -4.86 83.06
N GLY A 307 -8.22 -5.25 82.52
CA GLY A 307 -8.15 -6.21 81.42
C GLY A 307 -8.56 -5.66 80.03
N PHE A 308 -8.73 -4.34 79.91
CA PHE A 308 -9.17 -3.70 78.65
C PHE A 308 -8.12 -3.74 77.53
N ALA A 309 -6.83 -3.82 77.85
CA ALA A 309 -5.80 -4.01 76.84
C ALA A 309 -6.01 -5.34 76.08
N ILE A 310 -5.67 -5.35 74.78
CA ILE A 310 -5.76 -6.58 73.98
C ILE A 310 -4.70 -7.57 74.48
N ASN A 311 -5.15 -8.76 74.91
CA ASN A 311 -4.26 -9.81 75.36
C ASN A 311 -3.60 -10.53 74.16
N GLY A 312 -2.46 -10.05 73.70
CA GLY A 312 -1.70 -10.70 72.63
C GLY A 312 -0.90 -11.94 73.05
N SER A 313 -1.14 -12.53 74.23
CA SER A 313 -0.49 -13.82 74.59
C SER A 313 -1.17 -15.02 73.93
N GLN A 314 -2.41 -14.88 73.48
CA GLN A 314 -3.17 -15.91 72.78
C GLN A 314 -3.58 -15.43 71.38
N PRO A 315 -3.62 -16.31 70.37
CA PRO A 315 -4.04 -15.96 69.02
C PRO A 315 -5.58 -15.92 68.94
N GLN A 316 -6.21 -15.07 69.74
CA GLN A 316 -7.67 -14.97 69.82
C GLN A 316 -8.15 -13.52 69.66
N ILE A 317 -9.21 -13.36 68.87
CA ILE A 317 -9.87 -12.08 68.61
C ILE A 317 -11.37 -12.25 68.85
N ASP A 318 -11.92 -11.43 69.74
CA ASP A 318 -13.36 -11.37 70.00
C ASP A 318 -13.95 -10.15 69.29
N LEU A 319 -14.80 -10.41 68.30
CA LEU A 319 -15.49 -9.37 67.53
C LEU A 319 -16.73 -8.85 68.27
N ASP A 320 -17.26 -7.70 67.88
CA ASP A 320 -18.38 -7.04 68.53
C ASP A 320 -19.75 -7.68 68.30
N ALA A 321 -19.87 -8.59 67.33
CA ALA A 321 -21.11 -9.27 66.96
C ALA A 321 -20.84 -10.68 66.40
N ILE A 322 -21.92 -11.37 65.98
CA ILE A 322 -21.85 -12.67 65.31
C ILE A 322 -21.63 -12.45 63.81
N TYR A 323 -20.50 -12.94 63.31
CA TYR A 323 -20.08 -12.92 61.91
C TYR A 323 -19.90 -14.35 61.37
N PRO A 324 -20.99 -15.02 60.94
CA PRO A 324 -20.93 -16.44 60.59
C PRO A 324 -20.25 -16.71 59.24
N LYS A 325 -20.09 -15.68 58.41
CA LYS A 325 -19.44 -15.77 57.09
C LYS A 325 -17.90 -15.71 57.15
N ILE A 326 -17.32 -15.43 58.32
CA ILE A 326 -15.88 -15.57 58.54
C ILE A 326 -15.60 -17.06 58.73
N VAL A 327 -14.85 -17.66 57.82
CA VAL A 327 -14.63 -19.12 57.79
C VAL A 327 -13.15 -19.46 58.00
N PRO A 328 -12.81 -20.64 58.55
CA PRO A 328 -11.42 -21.09 58.57
C PRO A 328 -10.78 -21.01 57.18
N GLY A 329 -9.55 -20.50 57.11
CA GLY A 329 -8.81 -20.24 55.88
C GLY A 329 -8.98 -18.82 55.32
N SER A 330 -10.02 -18.08 55.72
CA SER A 330 -10.21 -16.67 55.31
C SER A 330 -9.24 -15.74 56.02
N TRP A 331 -9.00 -14.57 55.43
CA TRP A 331 -8.16 -13.52 55.97
C TRP A 331 -8.97 -12.54 56.83
N VAL A 332 -8.32 -11.98 57.84
CA VAL A 332 -8.77 -10.81 58.59
C VAL A 332 -7.61 -9.82 58.73
N ALA A 333 -7.86 -8.54 58.50
CA ALA A 333 -6.87 -7.49 58.66
C ALA A 333 -7.28 -6.54 59.78
N LEU A 334 -6.36 -6.25 60.71
CA LEU A 334 -6.58 -5.31 61.80
C LEU A 334 -5.94 -3.97 61.44
N LEU A 335 -6.72 -2.91 61.49
CA LEU A 335 -6.30 -1.56 61.13
C LEU A 335 -6.31 -0.67 62.37
N ALA A 336 -5.17 -0.09 62.66
CA ALA A 336 -4.96 1.02 63.57
C ALA A 336 -4.53 2.27 62.76
N PRO A 337 -4.55 3.49 63.34
CA PRO A 337 -4.26 4.72 62.58
C PRO A 337 -2.93 4.73 61.80
N ASP A 338 -1.89 4.07 62.32
CA ASP A 338 -0.53 4.04 61.75
C ASP A 338 0.00 2.62 61.50
N TYR A 339 -0.83 1.59 61.71
CA TYR A 339 -0.40 0.20 61.66
C TYR A 339 -1.49 -0.72 61.11
N THR A 340 -1.09 -1.73 60.35
CA THR A 340 -1.98 -2.76 59.84
C THR A 340 -1.31 -4.11 59.99
N GLU A 341 -2.07 -5.12 60.41
CA GLU A 341 -1.56 -6.49 60.54
C GLU A 341 -2.57 -7.48 59.95
N LEU A 342 -2.06 -8.52 59.29
CA LEU A 342 -2.86 -9.52 58.61
C LEU A 342 -2.79 -10.85 59.34
N TYR A 343 -3.95 -11.49 59.51
CA TYR A 343 -4.05 -12.79 60.15
C TYR A 343 -4.94 -13.74 59.33
N ARG A 344 -4.63 -15.03 59.39
CA ARG A 344 -5.45 -16.09 58.80
C ARG A 344 -6.30 -16.73 59.87
N VAL A 345 -7.59 -16.87 59.62
CA VAL A 345 -8.52 -17.49 60.57
C VAL A 345 -8.33 -19.00 60.55
N THR A 346 -8.06 -19.61 61.70
CA THR A 346 -7.96 -21.07 61.87
C THR A 346 -9.24 -21.66 62.46
N ARG A 347 -9.99 -20.86 63.24
CA ARG A 347 -11.27 -21.27 63.84
C ARG A 347 -12.19 -20.07 64.05
N ASN A 348 -13.50 -20.25 63.83
CA ASN A 348 -14.56 -19.31 64.22
C ASN A 348 -15.53 -20.03 65.16
N THR A 349 -15.80 -19.42 66.31
CA THR A 349 -16.81 -19.91 67.27
C THR A 349 -17.67 -18.77 67.78
N THR A 350 -18.97 -19.01 67.91
CA THR A 350 -19.88 -18.09 68.61
C THR A 350 -19.83 -18.37 70.10
N VAL A 351 -19.52 -17.35 70.90
CA VAL A 351 -19.43 -17.46 72.37
C VAL A 351 -20.18 -16.31 73.03
N GLY A 352 -20.70 -16.53 74.25
CA GLY A 352 -21.20 -15.46 75.09
C GLY A 352 -20.06 -14.81 75.86
N VAL A 353 -19.97 -13.48 75.85
CA VAL A 353 -18.98 -12.71 76.61
C VAL A 353 -19.70 -11.66 77.45
N ALA A 354 -19.22 -11.45 78.67
CA ALA A 354 -19.72 -10.43 79.59
C ALA A 354 -18.53 -9.74 80.26
N ASP A 355 -18.06 -8.64 79.68
CA ASP A 355 -16.93 -7.85 80.15
C ASP A 355 -17.18 -6.36 79.89
N PHE A 356 -16.50 -5.49 80.66
CA PHE A 356 -16.52 -4.02 80.48
C PHE A 356 -17.92 -3.38 80.56
N GLY A 357 -18.82 -3.97 81.36
CA GLY A 357 -20.20 -3.51 81.48
C GLY A 357 -21.07 -3.81 80.26
N LEU A 358 -20.59 -4.68 79.35
CA LEU A 358 -21.31 -5.15 78.16
C LEU A 358 -21.49 -6.66 78.22
N SER A 359 -22.59 -7.16 77.69
CA SER A 359 -22.82 -8.59 77.50
C SER A 359 -23.46 -8.86 76.15
N GLY A 360 -23.10 -9.98 75.53
CA GLY A 360 -23.62 -10.34 74.23
C GLY A 360 -23.00 -11.62 73.67
N GLN A 361 -23.55 -12.08 72.54
CA GLN A 361 -22.94 -13.13 71.74
C GLN A 361 -22.00 -12.52 70.70
N VAL A 362 -20.79 -13.04 70.64
CA VAL A 362 -19.71 -12.55 69.79
C VAL A 362 -19.10 -13.66 68.96
N THR A 363 -18.46 -13.28 67.86
CA THR A 363 -17.56 -14.17 67.12
C THR A 363 -16.15 -14.14 67.75
N ARG A 364 -15.74 -15.28 68.31
CA ARG A 364 -14.36 -15.53 68.75
C ARG A 364 -13.60 -16.24 67.64
N LEU A 365 -12.64 -15.54 67.06
CA LEU A 365 -11.71 -16.06 66.07
C LEU A 365 -10.46 -16.60 66.76
N THR A 366 -10.01 -17.78 66.34
CA THR A 366 -8.61 -18.19 66.53
C THR A 366 -7.85 -17.88 65.24
N ILE A 367 -6.70 -17.24 65.35
CA ILE A 367 -5.86 -16.82 64.23
C ILE A 367 -4.55 -17.63 64.17
N ASP A 368 -3.82 -17.53 63.07
CA ASP A 368 -2.62 -18.32 62.77
C ASP A 368 -1.38 -17.89 63.57
N THR A 369 -1.29 -16.61 63.95
CA THR A 369 -0.22 -16.04 64.77
C THR A 369 -0.78 -15.02 65.76
N ASN A 370 -0.14 -14.83 66.91
CA ASN A 370 -0.44 -13.75 67.86
C ASN A 370 0.53 -12.57 67.75
N GLU A 371 1.41 -12.60 66.75
CA GLU A 371 2.38 -11.56 66.45
C GLU A 371 1.71 -10.19 66.36
N ASN A 372 2.33 -9.19 66.99
CA ASN A 372 1.89 -7.78 66.99
C ASN A 372 0.47 -7.48 67.47
N LEU A 373 -0.32 -8.45 67.95
CA LEU A 373 -1.68 -8.23 68.48
C LEU A 373 -1.75 -7.16 69.58
N ARG A 374 -0.70 -7.06 70.43
CA ARG A 374 -0.64 -6.07 71.52
C ARG A 374 -0.51 -4.62 71.04
N ARG A 375 -0.20 -4.39 69.75
CA ARG A 375 -0.10 -3.04 69.17
C ARG A 375 -1.47 -2.41 68.94
N PHE A 376 -2.51 -3.23 68.85
CA PHE A 376 -3.88 -2.79 68.61
C PHE A 376 -4.56 -2.36 69.92
N GLN A 377 -5.49 -1.40 69.82
CA GLN A 377 -6.32 -0.93 70.92
C GLN A 377 -7.80 -1.19 70.60
N ARG A 378 -8.58 -1.67 71.58
CA ARG A 378 -9.98 -2.10 71.36
C ARG A 378 -10.87 -1.02 70.72
N ARG A 379 -10.72 0.23 71.15
CA ARG A 379 -11.57 1.35 70.70
C ARG A 379 -11.26 1.82 69.28
N GLU A 380 -9.99 1.78 68.89
CA GLU A 380 -9.52 2.34 67.62
C GLU A 380 -9.48 1.30 66.49
N THR A 381 -9.31 0.03 66.84
CA THR A 381 -9.10 -1.04 65.86
C THR A 381 -10.35 -1.28 65.01
N VAL A 382 -10.16 -1.28 63.70
CA VAL A 382 -11.13 -1.83 62.73
C VAL A 382 -10.66 -3.23 62.35
N VAL A 383 -11.58 -4.19 62.34
CA VAL A 383 -11.29 -5.53 61.82
C VAL A 383 -11.96 -5.66 60.46
N LEU A 384 -11.17 -5.76 59.39
CA LEU A 384 -11.66 -6.11 58.07
C LEU A 384 -11.76 -7.63 57.98
N ALA A 385 -12.92 -8.14 57.58
CA ALA A 385 -13.25 -9.55 57.58
C ALA A 385 -14.12 -9.93 56.39
N GLU A 386 -14.50 -11.21 56.32
CA GLU A 386 -15.21 -11.81 55.18
C GLU A 386 -14.41 -11.59 53.87
N SER A 387 -13.15 -12.04 53.88
CA SER A 387 -12.27 -11.96 52.70
C SER A 387 -12.81 -12.84 51.56
N GLU A 388 -13.13 -12.23 50.43
CA GLU A 388 -13.62 -12.90 49.24
C GLU A 388 -12.54 -12.89 48.14
N PRO A 389 -12.16 -14.04 47.58
CA PRO A 389 -11.15 -14.10 46.52
C PRO A 389 -11.67 -13.40 45.26
N LEU A 390 -10.85 -12.49 44.72
CA LEU A 390 -11.05 -11.86 43.43
C LEU A 390 -9.89 -12.27 42.52
N PRO A 391 -10.08 -13.08 41.47
CA PRO A 391 -8.98 -13.48 40.60
C PRO A 391 -8.34 -12.29 39.88
N LEU A 392 -7.02 -12.32 39.69
CA LEU A 392 -6.32 -11.35 38.85
C LEU A 392 -6.63 -11.59 37.37
N ALA A 393 -6.74 -10.51 36.59
CA ALA A 393 -6.80 -10.55 35.13
C ALA A 393 -5.41 -10.29 34.52
N GLU A 394 -5.21 -10.60 33.23
CA GLU A 394 -4.07 -10.04 32.51
C GLU A 394 -4.28 -8.53 32.23
N GLU A 395 -3.18 -7.78 32.14
CA GLU A 395 -3.20 -6.37 31.75
C GLU A 395 -3.45 -6.25 30.24
N PRO A 396 -4.47 -5.49 29.78
CA PRO A 396 -4.65 -5.19 28.37
C PRO A 396 -3.45 -4.44 27.77
N ILE A 397 -3.12 -4.70 26.51
CA ILE A 397 -2.11 -3.93 25.77
C ILE A 397 -2.85 -2.90 24.89
N PRO A 398 -2.99 -1.64 25.32
CA PRO A 398 -3.75 -0.63 24.56
C PRO A 398 -2.96 -0.08 23.36
N ASP A 399 -1.63 -0.25 23.37
CA ASP A 399 -0.77 0.34 22.36
C ASP A 399 -1.06 -0.24 20.96
N PRO A 400 -1.13 0.63 19.93
CA PRO A 400 -1.32 0.20 18.56
C PRO A 400 -0.15 -0.68 18.10
N VAL A 401 -0.41 -1.51 17.10
CA VAL A 401 0.63 -2.32 16.46
C VAL A 401 1.40 -1.41 15.50
N THR A 402 2.69 -1.24 15.75
CA THR A 402 3.55 -0.33 15.00
C THR A 402 5.01 -0.80 15.03
N GLY A 403 5.89 -0.14 14.26
CA GLY A 403 7.31 -0.44 14.19
C GLY A 403 7.63 -1.79 13.53
N ASN A 404 8.72 -2.41 13.98
CA ASN A 404 9.27 -3.62 13.38
C ASN A 404 9.14 -4.87 14.27
N ARG A 405 8.38 -4.82 15.36
CA ARG A 405 8.18 -5.94 16.27
C ARG A 405 6.71 -6.14 16.55
N ILE A 406 6.20 -7.33 16.24
CA ILE A 406 4.80 -7.68 16.50
C ILE A 406 4.76 -8.92 17.39
N GLU A 407 4.23 -8.76 18.60
CA GLU A 407 3.91 -9.87 19.49
C GLU A 407 2.56 -10.45 19.11
N VAL A 408 2.54 -11.73 18.71
CA VAL A 408 1.33 -12.49 18.37
C VAL A 408 1.00 -13.51 19.45
N ALA A 409 -0.30 -13.75 19.67
CA ALA A 409 -0.76 -14.72 20.66
C ALA A 409 -0.39 -16.16 20.25
N GLY A 410 0.10 -16.94 21.21
CA GLY A 410 0.49 -18.33 21.00
C GLY A 410 1.87 -18.53 20.38
N VAL A 411 2.27 -19.80 20.25
CA VAL A 411 3.55 -20.19 19.64
C VAL A 411 3.35 -20.43 18.14
N VAL A 412 3.87 -19.51 17.32
CA VAL A 412 3.82 -19.60 15.86
C VAL A 412 5.13 -20.20 15.37
N ARG A 413 5.08 -21.39 14.77
CA ARG A 413 6.28 -22.10 14.27
C ARG A 413 6.46 -21.93 12.77
N ASP A 414 7.66 -22.27 12.31
CA ASP A 414 8.03 -22.46 10.90
C ASP A 414 8.02 -21.19 10.01
N LEU A 415 7.86 -20.01 10.61
CA LEU A 415 8.07 -18.74 9.90
C LEU A 415 9.56 -18.55 9.63
N VAL A 416 9.93 -18.22 8.40
CA VAL A 416 11.33 -18.10 7.97
C VAL A 416 11.70 -16.68 7.56
N LYS A 417 12.98 -16.33 7.68
CA LYS A 417 13.51 -15.04 7.23
C LYS A 417 13.22 -14.83 5.74
N GLY A 418 12.70 -13.65 5.40
CA GLY A 418 12.30 -13.25 4.04
C GLY A 418 10.89 -13.67 3.66
N GLN A 419 10.16 -14.42 4.50
CA GLN A 419 8.77 -14.76 4.23
C GLN A 419 7.89 -13.50 4.24
N PRO A 420 7.04 -13.28 3.22
CA PRO A 420 6.11 -12.17 3.22
C PRO A 420 4.96 -12.44 4.21
N LEU A 421 4.50 -11.37 4.84
CA LEU A 421 3.30 -11.32 5.67
C LEU A 421 2.42 -10.17 5.18
N ILE A 422 1.11 -10.32 5.29
CA ILE A 422 0.18 -9.20 5.08
C ILE A 422 -0.38 -8.82 6.45
N VAL A 423 -0.10 -7.59 6.90
CA VAL A 423 -0.69 -7.01 8.11
C VAL A 423 -1.85 -6.14 7.69
N ASN A 424 -3.04 -6.46 8.17
CA ASN A 424 -4.30 -5.81 7.82
C ASN A 424 -5.01 -5.33 9.08
N GLY A 425 -5.25 -4.03 9.22
CA GLY A 425 -5.91 -3.45 10.40
C GLY A 425 -6.37 -2.02 10.18
N LYS A 426 -7.26 -1.51 11.03
CA LYS A 426 -7.70 -0.10 10.95
C LYS A 426 -6.66 0.83 11.57
N VAL A 427 -6.52 2.04 11.04
CA VAL A 427 -5.70 3.10 11.67
C VAL A 427 -6.59 3.95 12.57
N ASN A 428 -7.85 4.17 12.17
CA ASN A 428 -8.89 4.82 12.94
C ASN A 428 -10.13 3.91 13.05
N GLU A 429 -10.79 3.91 14.21
CA GLU A 429 -12.03 3.12 14.43
C GLU A 429 -13.12 3.43 13.38
N ARG A 430 -13.14 4.68 12.90
CA ARG A 430 -14.09 5.17 11.88
C ARG A 430 -13.78 4.72 10.46
N ASP A 431 -12.61 4.13 10.20
CA ASP A 431 -12.27 3.67 8.86
C ASP A 431 -13.23 2.54 8.44
N GLU A 432 -13.85 2.67 7.27
CA GLU A 432 -14.73 1.65 6.72
C GLU A 432 -13.94 0.40 6.28
N GLN A 433 -12.77 0.61 5.69
CA GLN A 433 -11.89 -0.44 5.19
C GLN A 433 -10.56 -0.43 5.96
N PRO A 434 -10.02 -1.59 6.33
CA PRO A 434 -8.73 -1.66 6.99
C PRO A 434 -7.59 -1.29 6.02
N THR A 435 -6.48 -0.79 6.58
CA THR A 435 -5.24 -0.58 5.86
C THR A 435 -4.43 -1.88 5.85
N SER A 436 -3.99 -2.29 4.65
CA SER A 436 -3.15 -3.47 4.45
C SER A 436 -1.74 -3.08 4.01
N VAL A 437 -0.74 -3.76 4.55
CA VAL A 437 0.68 -3.60 4.17
C VAL A 437 1.37 -4.97 4.08
N VAL A 438 2.27 -5.12 3.11
CA VAL A 438 3.14 -6.30 3.00
C VAL A 438 4.43 -6.00 3.76
N VAL A 439 4.81 -6.89 4.67
CA VAL A 439 6.07 -6.84 5.43
C VAL A 439 6.78 -8.17 5.31
N PHE A 440 8.08 -8.20 5.60
CA PHE A 440 8.88 -9.42 5.51
C PHE A 440 9.44 -9.79 6.87
N VAL A 441 9.47 -11.09 7.18
CA VAL A 441 10.07 -11.60 8.42
C VAL A 441 11.59 -11.43 8.38
N GLU A 442 12.17 -10.90 9.45
CA GLU A 442 13.62 -10.88 9.67
C GLU A 442 14.05 -11.95 10.69
N ALA A 443 13.33 -12.06 11.80
CA ALA A 443 13.55 -13.06 12.85
C ALA A 443 12.25 -13.38 13.60
N VAL A 444 12.25 -14.50 14.32
CA VAL A 444 11.10 -14.97 15.11
C VAL A 444 11.59 -15.48 16.45
N ASP A 445 11.13 -14.85 17.54
CA ASP A 445 11.49 -15.21 18.90
C ASP A 445 10.29 -15.88 19.59
N HIS A 446 10.49 -17.08 20.13
CA HIS A 446 9.44 -17.81 20.83
C HIS A 446 9.51 -17.56 22.34
N HIS A 447 8.36 -17.25 22.92
CA HIS A 447 8.19 -17.08 24.35
C HIS A 447 7.10 -18.03 24.88
N PRO A 448 7.06 -18.30 26.20
CA PRO A 448 5.93 -19.01 26.79
C PRO A 448 4.62 -18.25 26.53
N GLY A 449 3.74 -18.82 25.71
CA GLY A 449 2.40 -18.30 25.42
C GLY A 449 2.29 -17.25 24.30
N PHE A 450 3.41 -16.77 23.72
CA PHE A 450 3.38 -15.81 22.62
C PHE A 450 4.64 -15.90 21.74
N THR A 451 4.59 -15.27 20.57
CA THR A 451 5.72 -15.19 19.62
C THR A 451 5.97 -13.75 19.24
N THR A 452 7.23 -13.34 19.21
CA THR A 452 7.64 -12.03 18.68
C THR A 452 8.12 -12.20 17.26
N ILE A 453 7.44 -11.57 16.30
CA ILE A 453 7.86 -11.50 14.91
C ILE A 453 8.63 -10.19 14.71
N VAL A 454 9.91 -10.30 14.36
CA VAL A 454 10.74 -9.16 13.98
C VAL A 454 10.65 -8.98 12.46
N LEU A 455 10.28 -7.78 12.03
CA LEU A 455 10.10 -7.41 10.63
C LEU A 455 11.38 -6.81 10.07
N ARG A 456 11.65 -7.06 8.78
CA ARG A 456 12.75 -6.45 8.03
C ARG A 456 12.49 -4.97 7.76
N ASP A 457 13.56 -4.24 7.50
CA ASP A 457 13.56 -2.82 7.14
C ASP A 457 12.83 -1.99 8.20
N GLN A 458 11.91 -1.10 7.81
CA GLN A 458 11.13 -0.31 8.77
C GLN A 458 9.87 -1.02 9.28
N GLY A 459 9.59 -2.27 8.86
CA GLY A 459 8.37 -3.00 9.22
C GLY A 459 7.10 -2.23 8.84
N LEU A 460 6.30 -1.83 9.84
CA LEU A 460 5.10 -1.01 9.65
C LEU A 460 5.40 0.49 9.46
N GLY A 461 6.66 0.92 9.61
CA GLY A 461 7.06 2.32 9.47
C GLY A 461 6.30 3.22 10.44
N ALA A 462 5.65 4.27 9.91
CA ALA A 462 4.82 5.20 10.69
C ALA A 462 3.37 4.72 10.91
N LEU A 463 2.97 3.56 10.36
CA LEU A 463 1.62 3.05 10.55
C LEU A 463 1.39 2.65 12.02
N GLN A 464 0.23 3.02 12.54
CA GLN A 464 -0.25 2.65 13.87
C GLN A 464 -1.60 1.96 13.72
N LEU A 465 -1.60 0.63 13.77
CA LEU A 465 -2.80 -0.17 13.55
C LEU A 465 -3.48 -0.49 14.88
N ILE A 466 -4.80 -0.35 14.92
CA ILE A 466 -5.61 -0.68 16.09
C ILE A 466 -5.51 -2.19 16.33
N ARG A 467 -4.95 -2.55 17.48
CA ARG A 467 -4.59 -3.93 17.84
C ARG A 467 -5.75 -4.92 17.72
N SER A 468 -6.92 -4.57 18.23
CA SER A 468 -8.14 -5.40 18.20
C SER A 468 -8.65 -5.69 16.78
N THR A 469 -8.38 -4.78 15.84
CA THR A 469 -8.78 -4.92 14.43
C THR A 469 -7.72 -5.59 13.55
N THR A 470 -6.50 -5.74 14.07
CA THR A 470 -5.34 -6.17 13.29
C THR A 470 -5.30 -7.69 13.13
N VAL A 471 -5.12 -8.14 11.90
CA VAL A 471 -4.93 -9.54 11.50
C VAL A 471 -3.67 -9.64 10.66
N ILE A 472 -2.86 -10.66 10.92
CA ILE A 472 -1.61 -10.93 10.20
C ILE A 472 -1.79 -12.25 9.45
N PHE A 473 -1.76 -12.18 8.12
CA PHE A 473 -1.77 -13.35 7.25
C PHE A 473 -0.33 -13.78 6.99
N ALA A 474 -0.04 -15.07 7.19
CA ALA A 474 1.30 -15.63 6.97
C ALA A 474 1.37 -16.66 5.83
N ASN A 475 0.21 -17.13 5.34
CA ASN A 475 0.10 -17.91 4.11
C ASN A 475 0.16 -17.02 2.86
N VAL A 476 1.23 -16.24 2.74
CA VAL A 476 1.34 -15.18 1.73
C VAL A 476 2.35 -15.57 0.67
N VAL A 477 2.00 -15.32 -0.60
CA VAL A 477 2.88 -15.57 -1.74
C VAL A 477 2.71 -14.48 -2.80
N ALA A 478 3.79 -14.14 -3.49
CA ALA A 478 3.72 -13.27 -4.66
C ALA A 478 3.02 -14.00 -5.83
N ALA A 479 2.24 -13.24 -6.59
CA ALA A 479 1.59 -13.69 -7.81
C ALA A 479 1.66 -12.59 -8.88
N THR A 480 1.61 -13.00 -10.13
CA THR A 480 1.68 -12.10 -11.29
C THR A 480 0.57 -12.39 -12.27
N HIS A 481 0.07 -11.36 -12.94
CA HIS A 481 -0.95 -11.46 -13.98
C HIS A 481 -0.45 -12.26 -15.19
N GLY A 482 -1.33 -13.04 -15.80
CA GLY A 482 -1.06 -13.83 -17.00
C GLY A 482 -1.13 -15.33 -16.75
N GLU A 483 -1.37 -16.08 -17.82
CA GLU A 483 -1.63 -17.52 -17.80
C GLU A 483 -0.55 -18.28 -18.57
N THR A 484 -0.05 -19.37 -17.99
CA THR A 484 0.99 -20.22 -18.58
C THR A 484 0.45 -21.09 -19.71
N VAL A 485 1.09 -20.99 -20.87
CA VAL A 485 1.05 -22.00 -21.93
C VAL A 485 2.13 -23.03 -21.61
N PRO A 486 1.77 -24.31 -21.36
CA PRO A 486 2.75 -25.34 -21.08
C PRO A 486 3.68 -25.57 -22.28
N LEU A 487 4.76 -26.33 -22.06
CA LEU A 487 5.72 -26.67 -23.10
C LEU A 487 5.02 -27.27 -24.34
N THR A 488 4.98 -26.52 -25.43
CA THR A 488 4.27 -26.89 -26.66
C THR A 488 5.10 -26.57 -27.90
N PRO A 489 4.95 -27.34 -29.00
CA PRO A 489 5.60 -27.03 -30.27
C PRO A 489 5.12 -25.70 -30.86
N ILE A 490 6.10 -24.86 -31.23
CA ILE A 490 5.89 -23.61 -31.98
C ILE A 490 6.31 -23.72 -33.45
N GLY A 491 7.08 -24.75 -33.81
CA GLY A 491 7.38 -25.09 -35.20
C GLY A 491 8.49 -26.13 -35.37
N SER A 492 8.89 -26.32 -36.62
CA SER A 492 9.91 -27.27 -37.08
C SER A 492 11.10 -26.49 -37.63
N GLY A 493 12.31 -26.79 -37.15
CA GLY A 493 13.54 -26.21 -37.65
C GLY A 493 13.96 -26.81 -38.99
N ASP A 494 14.64 -26.00 -39.81
CA ASP A 494 15.28 -26.40 -41.08
C ASP A 494 16.69 -25.78 -41.19
N ALA A 495 17.74 -26.60 -41.07
CA ALA A 495 19.12 -26.12 -41.08
C ALA A 495 19.55 -25.40 -42.39
N SER A 496 18.79 -25.57 -43.47
CA SER A 496 19.04 -24.87 -44.73
C SER A 496 18.61 -23.40 -44.70
N GLN A 497 17.71 -23.01 -43.79
CA GLN A 497 17.14 -21.66 -43.73
C GLN A 497 17.81 -20.80 -42.66
N SER A 498 18.25 -19.61 -43.06
CA SER A 498 18.71 -18.54 -42.17
C SER A 498 17.54 -17.75 -41.58
N HIS A 499 17.71 -17.19 -40.37
CA HIS A 499 16.75 -16.29 -39.74
C HIS A 499 15.33 -16.84 -39.64
N GLN A 500 15.19 -18.13 -39.36
CA GLN A 500 13.88 -18.74 -39.17
C GLN A 500 13.09 -18.05 -38.06
N ARG A 501 11.77 -17.94 -38.27
CA ARG A 501 10.86 -17.19 -37.41
C ARG A 501 9.65 -18.02 -37.05
N PHE A 502 9.26 -18.00 -35.79
CA PHE A 502 8.08 -18.70 -35.28
C PHE A 502 7.22 -17.76 -34.44
N LYS A 503 5.95 -17.60 -34.85
CA LYS A 503 4.96 -16.78 -34.13
C LYS A 503 4.39 -17.57 -32.96
N LEU A 504 4.33 -16.96 -31.78
CA LEU A 504 3.65 -17.57 -30.63
C LEU A 504 2.13 -17.63 -30.85
N LYS A 505 1.49 -18.72 -30.42
CA LYS A 505 0.06 -18.99 -30.68
C LYS A 505 -0.88 -18.14 -29.82
N LYS A 506 -0.41 -17.65 -28.68
CA LYS A 506 -1.16 -16.81 -27.74
C LYS A 506 -0.42 -15.48 -27.60
N ALA A 507 -1.20 -14.42 -27.51
CA ALA A 507 -0.74 -13.05 -27.38
C ALA A 507 -1.64 -12.31 -26.37
N PRO A 508 -1.16 -11.24 -25.76
CA PRO A 508 0.23 -10.76 -25.80
C PRO A 508 1.17 -11.59 -24.90
N LEU A 509 2.46 -11.69 -25.25
CA LEU A 509 3.47 -12.37 -24.43
C LEU A 509 3.64 -11.65 -23.09
N THR A 510 3.66 -12.41 -21.99
CA THR A 510 3.83 -11.86 -20.65
C THR A 510 5.27 -11.50 -20.36
N TYR A 511 5.47 -10.25 -19.96
CA TYR A 511 6.69 -9.77 -19.32
C TYR A 511 6.39 -9.43 -17.85
N VAL A 512 7.34 -9.71 -16.97
CA VAL A 512 7.27 -9.37 -15.54
C VAL A 512 8.28 -8.28 -15.20
N SER A 513 8.04 -7.53 -14.13
CA SER A 513 9.00 -6.53 -13.66
C SER A 513 10.33 -7.19 -13.28
N ALA A 514 11.45 -6.61 -13.73
CA ALA A 514 12.78 -7.14 -13.49
C ALA A 514 13.81 -6.02 -13.33
N SER A 515 14.94 -6.31 -12.66
CA SER A 515 16.06 -5.38 -12.50
C SER A 515 16.95 -5.30 -13.75
N THR A 516 16.35 -5.24 -14.93
CA THR A 516 17.03 -5.03 -16.21
C THR A 516 16.94 -3.56 -16.62
N PRO A 517 17.76 -3.06 -17.55
CA PRO A 517 17.65 -1.68 -18.03
C PRO A 517 16.27 -1.31 -18.59
N SER A 518 15.57 -2.27 -19.22
CA SER A 518 14.19 -2.08 -19.71
C SER A 518 13.13 -2.16 -18.61
N GLY A 519 13.47 -2.66 -17.43
CA GLY A 519 12.56 -2.92 -16.32
C GLY A 519 11.65 -4.13 -16.47
N ALA A 520 11.87 -4.95 -17.51
CA ALA A 520 11.04 -6.07 -17.86
C ALA A 520 11.88 -7.31 -18.22
N ALA A 521 11.36 -8.49 -17.88
CA ALA A 521 11.89 -9.78 -18.31
C ALA A 521 10.78 -10.64 -18.94
N SER A 522 11.11 -11.30 -20.05
CA SER A 522 10.25 -12.23 -20.75
C SER A 522 10.00 -13.48 -19.91
N THR A 523 8.78 -14.01 -19.95
CA THR A 523 8.45 -15.33 -19.36
C THR A 523 8.70 -16.48 -20.33
N LEU A 524 9.16 -16.18 -21.55
CA LEU A 524 9.39 -17.16 -22.61
C LEU A 524 10.64 -17.99 -22.30
N THR A 525 10.50 -19.31 -22.42
CA THR A 525 11.59 -20.26 -22.51
C THR A 525 11.43 -21.04 -23.81
N VAL A 526 12.45 -21.02 -24.67
CA VAL A 526 12.47 -21.79 -25.93
C VAL A 526 13.44 -22.95 -25.81
N ARG A 527 13.02 -24.11 -26.32
CA ARG A 527 13.84 -25.32 -26.40
C ARG A 527 13.85 -25.87 -27.81
N VAL A 528 15.03 -26.26 -28.28
CA VAL A 528 15.24 -26.91 -29.57
C VAL A 528 15.82 -28.30 -29.33
N ASN A 529 15.16 -29.35 -29.80
CA ASN A 529 15.51 -30.74 -29.47
C ASN A 529 15.63 -31.00 -27.95
N GLY A 530 14.86 -30.27 -27.14
CA GLY A 530 14.91 -30.35 -25.67
C GLY A 530 16.00 -29.51 -24.99
N VAL A 531 16.92 -28.91 -25.76
CA VAL A 531 17.98 -28.02 -25.25
C VAL A 531 17.46 -26.59 -25.13
N THR A 532 17.68 -25.94 -23.99
CA THR A 532 17.27 -24.54 -23.77
C THR A 532 18.15 -23.59 -24.57
N TRP A 533 17.53 -22.73 -25.37
CA TRP A 533 18.19 -21.62 -26.05
C TRP A 533 18.02 -20.33 -25.24
N HIS A 534 18.92 -19.36 -25.41
CA HIS A 534 18.92 -18.13 -24.62
C HIS A 534 18.37 -16.92 -25.40
N GLU A 535 17.46 -16.17 -24.78
CA GLU A 535 17.00 -14.90 -25.32
C GLU A 535 18.11 -13.84 -25.23
N THR A 536 18.34 -13.12 -26.32
CA THR A 536 19.25 -11.96 -26.39
C THR A 536 18.52 -10.74 -26.97
N SER A 537 19.04 -9.54 -26.76
CA SER A 537 18.51 -8.31 -27.37
C SER A 537 18.86 -8.18 -28.85
N SER A 538 20.00 -8.74 -29.26
CA SER A 538 20.48 -8.72 -30.64
C SER A 538 21.37 -9.92 -30.92
N LEU A 539 21.23 -10.48 -32.13
CA LEU A 539 22.11 -11.55 -32.63
C LEU A 539 23.44 -11.00 -33.19
N TYR A 540 23.59 -9.67 -33.32
CA TYR A 540 24.74 -9.05 -33.97
C TYR A 540 26.10 -9.45 -33.35
N LEU A 541 26.15 -9.66 -32.04
CA LEU A 541 27.36 -10.09 -31.33
C LEU A 541 27.40 -11.61 -31.07
N ALA A 542 26.39 -12.37 -31.49
CA ALA A 542 26.31 -13.80 -31.28
C ALA A 542 27.22 -14.55 -32.27
N GLY A 543 27.98 -15.52 -31.79
CA GLY A 543 28.78 -16.40 -32.63
C GLY A 543 27.94 -17.38 -33.47
N PRO A 544 28.52 -18.01 -34.50
CA PRO A 544 27.81 -18.90 -35.43
C PRO A 544 27.27 -20.19 -34.81
N HIS A 545 27.71 -20.52 -33.59
CA HIS A 545 27.28 -21.70 -32.83
C HIS A 545 26.52 -21.34 -31.56
N ASP A 546 26.28 -20.05 -31.31
CA ASP A 546 25.61 -19.60 -30.09
C ASP A 546 24.11 -19.90 -30.20
N GLU A 547 23.61 -20.72 -29.28
CA GLU A 547 22.21 -21.15 -29.18
C GLU A 547 21.33 -20.02 -28.63
N GLN A 548 21.22 -18.94 -29.41
CA GLN A 548 20.52 -17.72 -29.05
C GLN A 548 19.35 -17.42 -29.97
N TYR A 549 18.35 -16.72 -29.44
CA TYR A 549 17.23 -16.19 -30.20
C TYR A 549 16.90 -14.77 -29.76
N ILE A 550 16.20 -14.04 -30.62
CA ILE A 550 15.61 -12.73 -30.29
C ILE A 550 14.09 -12.83 -30.33
N VAL A 551 13.42 -12.01 -29.54
CA VAL A 551 11.96 -11.86 -29.60
C VAL A 551 11.63 -10.54 -30.29
N ARG A 552 10.73 -10.58 -31.26
CA ARG A 552 10.19 -9.40 -31.95
C ARG A 552 8.72 -9.24 -31.61
N LEU A 553 8.36 -8.08 -31.09
CA LEU A 553 6.97 -7.71 -30.83
C LEU A 553 6.39 -7.08 -32.09
N ASN A 554 5.26 -7.62 -32.54
CA ASN A 554 4.57 -7.17 -33.74
C ASN A 554 3.49 -6.15 -33.40
N ASP A 555 2.98 -5.48 -34.43
CA ASP A 555 1.92 -4.49 -34.31
C ASP A 555 0.61 -5.08 -33.74
N ASP A 556 0.30 -6.32 -34.11
CA ASP A 556 -0.85 -7.08 -33.60
C ASP A 556 -0.67 -7.61 -32.16
N HIS A 557 0.32 -7.10 -31.42
CA HIS A 557 0.74 -7.54 -30.10
C HIS A 557 1.22 -9.00 -30.00
N SER A 558 1.42 -9.68 -31.13
CA SER A 558 2.02 -11.01 -31.15
C SER A 558 3.53 -10.95 -30.99
N ALA A 559 4.11 -12.01 -30.42
CA ALA A 559 5.55 -12.17 -30.33
C ALA A 559 6.03 -13.20 -31.37
N THR A 560 7.14 -12.90 -32.02
CA THR A 560 7.83 -13.79 -32.96
C THR A 560 9.23 -14.07 -32.46
N VAL A 561 9.56 -15.35 -32.33
CA VAL A 561 10.91 -15.81 -32.02
C VAL A 561 11.70 -15.88 -33.32
N GLN A 562 12.88 -15.27 -33.38
CA GLN A 562 13.78 -15.32 -34.52
C GLN A 562 15.16 -15.88 -34.14
N PHE A 563 15.66 -16.80 -34.97
CA PHE A 563 16.94 -17.48 -34.79
C PHE A 563 18.05 -16.91 -35.69
N GLY A 564 19.27 -17.43 -35.51
CA GLY A 564 20.46 -17.01 -36.24
C GLY A 564 20.49 -17.41 -37.72
N ASP A 565 21.49 -16.91 -38.42
CA ASP A 565 21.80 -17.22 -39.83
C ASP A 565 23.02 -18.15 -39.97
N GLY A 566 23.62 -18.61 -38.86
CA GLY A 566 24.85 -19.40 -38.84
C GLY A 566 26.12 -18.57 -38.94
N VAL A 567 26.03 -17.25 -38.90
CA VAL A 567 27.14 -16.31 -38.71
C VAL A 567 26.91 -15.52 -37.42
N HIS A 568 25.72 -14.95 -37.28
CA HIS A 568 25.19 -14.21 -36.15
C HIS A 568 24.15 -15.07 -35.43
N GLY A 569 24.62 -15.95 -34.55
CA GLY A 569 23.82 -16.97 -33.87
C GLY A 569 23.68 -18.26 -34.68
N ALA A 570 23.44 -19.37 -33.95
CA ALA A 570 23.27 -20.70 -34.53
C ALA A 570 22.02 -20.81 -35.41
N ARG A 571 22.12 -21.61 -36.47
CA ARG A 571 20.95 -22.09 -37.22
C ARG A 571 20.25 -23.18 -36.44
N LEU A 572 18.95 -23.31 -36.69
CA LEU A 572 18.20 -24.42 -36.13
C LEU A 572 18.60 -25.74 -36.78
N PRO A 573 18.79 -26.82 -36.01
CA PRO A 573 18.86 -28.17 -36.56
C PRO A 573 17.52 -28.56 -37.20
N THR A 574 17.59 -29.28 -38.32
CA THR A 574 16.40 -29.82 -38.99
C THR A 574 15.69 -30.82 -38.09
N GLY A 575 14.39 -30.64 -37.89
CA GLY A 575 13.57 -31.56 -37.10
C GLY A 575 12.08 -31.25 -37.21
N ALA A 576 11.24 -32.23 -36.87
CA ALA A 576 9.78 -32.06 -36.85
C ALA A 576 9.32 -31.64 -35.45
N GLU A 577 8.59 -30.52 -35.35
CA GLU A 577 8.05 -29.97 -34.10
C GLU A 577 9.11 -29.84 -32.98
N ASN A 578 10.37 -29.70 -33.38
CA ASN A 578 11.50 -29.75 -32.47
C ASN A 578 11.76 -28.42 -31.77
N VAL A 579 11.11 -27.33 -32.21
CA VAL A 579 11.14 -26.03 -31.54
C VAL A 579 9.90 -25.94 -30.66
N THR A 580 10.13 -25.93 -29.35
CA THR A 580 9.09 -25.90 -28.32
C THR A 580 9.26 -24.67 -27.44
N ALA A 581 8.17 -24.18 -26.86
CA ALA A 581 8.21 -23.05 -25.95
C ALA A 581 7.26 -23.23 -24.77
N THR A 582 7.66 -22.70 -23.62
CA THR A 582 6.81 -22.41 -22.46
C THR A 582 6.80 -20.90 -22.29
N TYR A 583 5.63 -20.31 -22.16
CA TYR A 583 5.49 -18.86 -22.03
C TYR A 583 4.16 -18.51 -21.38
N ARG A 584 4.03 -17.26 -20.91
CA ARG A 584 2.76 -16.76 -20.38
C ARG A 584 2.12 -15.76 -21.33
N PHE A 585 0.79 -15.64 -21.29
CA PHE A 585 0.07 -14.60 -22.01
C PHE A 585 -0.84 -13.80 -21.08
N GLY A 586 -0.99 -12.51 -21.37
CA GLY A 586 -1.69 -11.54 -20.53
C GLY A 586 -0.71 -10.58 -19.84
N ILE A 587 -0.92 -9.28 -20.06
CA ILE A 587 -0.13 -8.15 -19.54
C ILE A 587 -1.03 -6.95 -19.36
N GLY A 588 -0.45 -5.82 -18.97
CA GLY A 588 -1.11 -4.53 -19.07
C GLY A 588 -1.87 -4.13 -17.82
N GLN A 589 -2.33 -2.89 -17.84
CA GLN A 589 -3.05 -2.25 -16.73
C GLN A 589 -4.39 -2.91 -16.43
N ALA A 590 -4.93 -3.70 -17.36
CA ALA A 590 -6.08 -4.57 -17.10
C ALA A 590 -5.85 -5.49 -15.89
N GLY A 591 -4.60 -5.89 -15.63
CA GLY A 591 -4.22 -6.65 -14.45
C GLY A 591 -4.18 -5.85 -13.14
N GLU A 592 -4.29 -4.52 -13.12
CA GLU A 592 -4.32 -3.73 -11.87
C GLU A 592 -5.69 -3.76 -11.20
N VAL A 593 -6.06 -4.94 -10.71
CA VAL A 593 -7.32 -5.16 -10.00
C VAL A 593 -7.25 -4.63 -8.57
N GLY A 594 -8.39 -4.16 -8.05
CA GLY A 594 -8.50 -3.57 -6.71
C GLY A 594 -8.23 -4.56 -5.57
N ALA A 595 -8.05 -4.03 -4.36
CA ALA A 595 -8.02 -4.83 -3.14
C ALA A 595 -9.32 -5.65 -3.01
N GLY A 596 -9.19 -6.92 -2.64
CA GLY A 596 -10.30 -7.87 -2.50
C GLY A 596 -10.90 -8.38 -3.82
N ALA A 597 -10.43 -7.91 -4.98
CA ALA A 597 -10.97 -8.35 -6.27
C ALA A 597 -10.55 -9.77 -6.66
N ILE A 598 -9.40 -10.26 -6.21
CA ILE A 598 -8.91 -11.62 -6.45
C ILE A 598 -9.44 -12.55 -5.36
N ALA A 599 -10.45 -13.34 -5.72
CA ALA A 599 -11.16 -14.18 -4.76
C ALA A 599 -11.46 -15.60 -5.27
N LEU A 600 -11.29 -15.88 -6.57
CA LEU A 600 -11.63 -17.17 -7.17
C LEU A 600 -10.39 -18.05 -7.35
N LEU A 601 -10.45 -19.29 -6.85
CA LEU A 601 -9.43 -20.32 -7.11
C LEU A 601 -9.77 -21.02 -8.43
N LYS A 602 -9.03 -20.74 -9.51
CA LYS A 602 -9.19 -21.42 -10.81
C LYS A 602 -8.57 -22.82 -10.74
N THR A 603 -7.40 -22.93 -10.11
CA THR A 603 -6.83 -24.20 -9.66
C THR A 603 -6.96 -24.28 -8.14
N ARG A 604 -7.48 -25.39 -7.60
CA ARG A 604 -7.71 -25.55 -6.16
C ARG A 604 -6.75 -26.59 -5.55
N PRO A 605 -5.66 -26.16 -4.90
CA PRO A 605 -4.83 -27.07 -4.12
C PRO A 605 -5.62 -27.72 -2.96
N PRO A 606 -5.32 -28.96 -2.56
CA PRO A 606 -6.00 -29.64 -1.47
C PRO A 606 -5.95 -28.85 -0.16
N GLY A 607 -7.07 -28.79 0.57
CA GLY A 607 -7.17 -28.12 1.88
C GLY A 607 -7.25 -26.59 1.83
N VAL A 608 -7.19 -25.96 0.65
CA VAL A 608 -7.37 -24.51 0.49
C VAL A 608 -8.87 -24.18 0.41
N ARG A 609 -9.34 -23.30 1.31
CA ARG A 609 -10.72 -22.81 1.33
C ARG A 609 -10.93 -21.61 0.41
N SER A 610 -10.05 -20.62 0.51
CA SER A 610 -10.16 -19.38 -0.26
C SER A 610 -8.80 -18.69 -0.44
N VAL A 611 -8.78 -17.71 -1.34
CA VAL A 611 -7.65 -16.80 -1.56
C VAL A 611 -8.18 -15.37 -1.54
N ILE A 612 -7.39 -14.43 -1.01
CA ILE A 612 -7.72 -13.01 -1.00
C ILE A 612 -6.49 -12.17 -1.36
N ASN A 613 -6.70 -10.96 -1.89
CA ASN A 613 -5.68 -9.93 -2.04
C ASN A 613 -6.04 -8.68 -1.21
N PRO A 614 -5.62 -8.57 0.05
CA PRO A 614 -5.92 -7.39 0.87
C PRO A 614 -5.33 -6.08 0.30
N LEU A 615 -4.29 -6.17 -0.54
CA LEU A 615 -3.75 -5.06 -1.31
C LEU A 615 -4.14 -5.17 -2.80
N PRO A 616 -4.28 -4.04 -3.52
CA PRO A 616 -4.50 -4.06 -4.96
C PRO A 616 -3.29 -4.65 -5.70
N ALA A 617 -3.53 -5.18 -6.90
CA ALA A 617 -2.45 -5.51 -7.82
C ALA A 617 -1.89 -4.23 -8.44
N SER A 618 -0.57 -4.13 -8.59
CA SER A 618 0.13 -2.93 -9.04
C SER A 618 1.32 -3.26 -9.96
N GLY A 619 2.01 -2.23 -10.45
CA GLY A 619 3.25 -2.37 -11.19
C GLY A 619 3.08 -2.81 -12.65
N ALA A 620 1.85 -2.82 -13.15
CA ALA A 620 1.58 -3.18 -14.53
C ALA A 620 1.87 -2.00 -15.48
N ALA A 621 2.15 -2.31 -16.74
CA ALA A 621 2.24 -1.31 -17.80
C ALA A 621 1.63 -1.88 -19.08
N ASP A 622 0.92 -1.05 -19.83
CA ASP A 622 0.50 -1.41 -21.18
C ASP A 622 1.69 -1.35 -22.15
N PRO A 623 1.63 -2.06 -23.29
CA PRO A 623 2.61 -1.92 -24.35
C PRO A 623 2.78 -0.46 -24.78
N GLU A 624 4.00 -0.09 -25.12
CA GLU A 624 4.32 1.30 -25.44
C GLU A 624 3.47 1.83 -26.60
N THR A 625 2.86 3.01 -26.39
CA THR A 625 2.09 3.71 -27.41
C THR A 625 3.01 4.34 -28.45
N LEU A 626 2.48 4.68 -29.64
CA LEU A 626 3.27 5.35 -30.67
C LEU A 626 3.79 6.72 -30.25
N GLU A 627 2.96 7.53 -29.59
CA GLU A 627 3.36 8.86 -29.13
C GLU A 627 4.51 8.75 -28.11
N SER A 628 4.42 7.80 -27.18
CA SER A 628 5.50 7.49 -26.23
C SER A 628 6.76 6.98 -26.91
N ALA A 629 6.63 6.04 -27.85
CA ALA A 629 7.76 5.48 -28.59
C ALA A 629 8.54 6.56 -29.34
N ARG A 630 7.85 7.54 -29.94
CA ARG A 630 8.50 8.67 -30.62
C ARG A 630 9.34 9.54 -29.67
N ALA A 631 8.92 9.68 -28.41
CA ALA A 631 9.64 10.45 -27.40
C ALA A 631 10.80 9.65 -26.79
N ASN A 632 10.60 8.35 -26.55
CA ASN A 632 11.55 7.49 -25.82
C ASN A 632 12.65 6.92 -26.72
N THR A 633 12.36 6.59 -27.98
CA THR A 633 13.30 5.97 -28.92
C THR A 633 14.64 6.74 -29.00
N PRO A 634 14.67 8.09 -29.18
CA PRO A 634 15.92 8.83 -29.26
C PRO A 634 16.74 8.83 -27.97
N GLN A 635 16.13 8.61 -26.81
CA GLN A 635 16.80 8.70 -25.51
C GLN A 635 17.87 7.61 -25.33
N THR A 636 17.67 6.44 -25.91
CA THR A 636 18.64 5.33 -25.80
C THR A 636 20.00 5.62 -26.42
N VAL A 637 20.03 6.44 -27.48
CA VAL A 637 21.29 6.86 -28.12
C VAL A 637 21.97 7.99 -27.32
N LEU A 638 21.22 8.74 -26.52
CA LEU A 638 21.76 9.84 -25.72
C LEU A 638 22.49 9.37 -24.47
N THR A 639 22.09 8.22 -23.89
CA THR A 639 22.62 7.73 -22.61
C THR A 639 23.73 6.68 -22.73
N LEU A 640 23.87 5.99 -23.88
CA LEU A 640 24.93 4.98 -24.13
C LEU A 640 25.13 3.99 -22.96
N ASP A 641 24.02 3.46 -22.42
CA ASP A 641 23.98 2.50 -21.31
C ASP A 641 24.58 2.98 -19.97
N ARG A 642 24.73 4.30 -19.77
CA ARG A 642 25.15 4.90 -18.50
C ARG A 642 24.24 6.05 -18.11
N ILE A 643 24.13 6.33 -16.81
CA ILE A 643 23.39 7.50 -16.32
C ILE A 643 24.31 8.43 -15.53
N VAL A 644 24.48 9.65 -16.03
CA VAL A 644 25.44 10.63 -15.50
C VAL A 644 24.74 11.94 -15.15
N SER A 645 23.96 12.48 -16.09
CA SER A 645 23.22 13.74 -15.92
C SER A 645 21.87 13.53 -15.23
N LEU A 646 21.29 14.59 -14.65
CA LEU A 646 19.91 14.54 -14.12
C LEU A 646 18.88 14.16 -15.19
N GLN A 647 19.13 14.56 -16.44
CA GLN A 647 18.28 14.18 -17.56
C GLN A 647 18.40 12.67 -17.82
N ASP A 648 19.60 12.09 -17.73
CA ASP A 648 19.81 10.64 -17.91
C ASP A 648 19.06 9.85 -16.84
N PHE A 649 19.10 10.29 -15.57
CA PHE A 649 18.32 9.67 -14.50
C PHE A 649 16.81 9.75 -14.77
N THR A 650 16.35 10.90 -15.27
CA THR A 650 14.94 11.11 -15.62
C THR A 650 14.53 10.20 -16.77
N ASP A 651 15.32 10.15 -17.85
CA ASP A 651 15.04 9.38 -19.06
C ASP A 651 15.16 7.87 -18.82
N PHE A 652 16.15 7.42 -18.05
CA PHE A 652 16.28 6.03 -17.65
C PHE A 652 15.06 5.56 -16.83
N ALA A 653 14.67 6.34 -15.83
CA ALA A 653 13.52 5.98 -15.01
C ALA A 653 12.20 6.08 -15.79
N ALA A 654 12.04 7.06 -16.68
CA ALA A 654 10.88 7.16 -17.57
C ALA A 654 10.85 6.06 -18.64
N THR A 655 12.02 5.50 -19.00
CA THR A 655 12.11 4.36 -19.91
C THR A 655 11.89 3.01 -19.23
N PHE A 656 11.99 2.95 -17.90
CA PHE A 656 11.75 1.73 -17.13
C PHE A 656 10.29 1.25 -17.17
N ALA A 657 10.07 -0.02 -17.49
CA ALA A 657 8.71 -0.58 -17.58
C ALA A 657 8.00 -0.56 -16.22
N GLY A 658 6.73 -0.13 -16.20
CA GLY A 658 5.96 0.11 -14.97
C GLY A 658 6.00 1.55 -14.47
N ILE A 659 6.95 2.38 -14.96
CA ILE A 659 7.00 3.82 -14.66
C ILE A 659 6.31 4.61 -15.76
N GLY A 660 5.43 5.52 -15.36
CA GLY A 660 4.71 6.43 -16.27
C GLY A 660 5.36 7.80 -16.37
N LYS A 661 5.89 8.32 -15.25
CA LYS A 661 6.62 9.58 -15.19
C LYS A 661 7.75 9.49 -14.19
N ALA A 662 8.86 10.13 -14.51
CA ALA A 662 9.99 10.33 -13.62
C ALA A 662 10.45 11.80 -13.69
N GLN A 663 11.04 12.30 -12.62
CA GLN A 663 11.76 13.56 -12.60
C GLN A 663 12.89 13.47 -11.56
N ALA A 664 14.13 13.67 -12.02
CA ALA A 664 15.28 13.78 -11.15
C ALA A 664 15.48 15.24 -10.69
N SER A 665 15.90 15.42 -9.45
CA SER A 665 16.28 16.71 -8.87
C SER A 665 17.49 16.51 -7.96
N ALA A 666 18.42 17.46 -7.95
CA ALA A 666 19.60 17.39 -7.12
C ALA A 666 19.44 18.17 -5.82
N PHE A 667 19.84 17.56 -4.71
CA PHE A 667 19.89 18.16 -3.38
C PHE A 667 21.26 17.93 -2.75
N ARG A 668 21.58 18.68 -1.69
CA ARG A 668 22.80 18.47 -0.90
C ARG A 668 22.44 18.01 0.50
N ARG A 669 23.11 16.96 0.97
CA ARG A 669 23.15 16.56 2.39
C ARG A 669 24.59 16.72 2.88
N GLY A 670 24.88 17.88 3.48
CA GLY A 670 26.26 18.28 3.76
C GLY A 670 27.03 18.50 2.45
N GLU A 671 28.18 17.82 2.30
CA GLU A 671 29.00 17.88 1.08
C GLU A 671 28.57 16.88 0.00
N GLN A 672 27.70 15.91 0.32
CA GLN A 672 27.26 14.89 -0.63
C GLN A 672 26.10 15.39 -1.50
N LEU A 673 26.20 15.13 -2.81
CA LEU A 673 25.12 15.30 -3.78
C LEU A 673 24.16 14.11 -3.67
N VAL A 674 22.87 14.39 -3.54
CA VAL A 674 21.80 13.40 -3.57
C VAL A 674 20.91 13.68 -4.76
N VAL A 675 20.80 12.71 -5.67
CA VAL A 675 19.84 12.73 -6.77
C VAL A 675 18.54 12.13 -6.27
N HIS A 676 17.50 12.95 -6.14
CA HIS A 676 16.17 12.53 -5.79
C HIS A 676 15.34 12.30 -7.05
N LEU A 677 14.81 11.09 -7.23
CA LEU A 677 13.87 10.77 -8.30
C LEU A 677 12.45 10.71 -7.75
N THR A 678 11.59 11.62 -8.23
CA THR A 678 10.14 11.51 -8.05
C THR A 678 9.55 10.65 -9.16
N LEU A 679 8.76 9.64 -8.78
CA LEU A 679 8.23 8.63 -9.70
C LEU A 679 6.71 8.50 -9.58
N ALA A 680 6.06 8.23 -10.71
CA ALA A 680 4.67 7.77 -10.78
C ALA A 680 4.59 6.48 -11.62
N SER A 681 3.73 5.55 -11.21
CA SER A 681 3.49 4.32 -11.98
C SER A 681 2.91 4.61 -13.37
N ALA A 682 2.94 3.62 -14.26
CA ALA A 682 2.37 3.71 -15.60
C ALA A 682 0.87 4.02 -15.59
N SER A 683 0.14 3.61 -14.55
CA SER A 683 -1.29 3.93 -14.34
C SER A 683 -1.52 5.28 -13.66
N GLY A 684 -0.46 6.04 -13.36
CA GLY A 684 -0.53 7.34 -12.69
C GLY A 684 -0.85 7.29 -11.20
N LYS A 685 -0.75 6.11 -10.58
CA LYS A 685 -0.93 5.91 -9.14
C LYS A 685 0.41 6.03 -8.38
N PRO A 686 0.37 6.43 -7.09
CA PRO A 686 1.54 6.34 -6.22
C PRO A 686 2.09 4.90 -6.15
N ILE A 687 3.40 4.78 -6.03
CA ILE A 687 4.09 3.49 -5.89
C ILE A 687 4.39 3.27 -4.41
N ALA A 688 4.01 2.12 -3.85
CA ALA A 688 4.31 1.79 -2.47
C ALA A 688 5.81 1.51 -2.28
N PRO A 689 6.47 1.90 -1.18
CA PRO A 689 7.90 1.63 -0.96
C PRO A 689 8.29 0.14 -1.02
N SER A 690 7.35 -0.76 -0.68
CA SER A 690 7.51 -2.21 -0.74
C SER A 690 7.18 -2.82 -2.10
N ASP A 691 6.81 -2.00 -3.10
CA ASP A 691 6.47 -2.48 -4.45
C ASP A 691 7.74 -3.01 -5.14
N PRO A 692 7.71 -4.23 -5.72
CA PRO A 692 8.83 -4.77 -6.50
C PRO A 692 9.35 -3.82 -7.59
N LEU A 693 8.48 -2.98 -8.15
CA LEU A 693 8.86 -1.97 -9.15
C LEU A 693 9.95 -1.02 -8.63
N PHE A 694 9.85 -0.54 -7.38
CA PHE A 694 10.87 0.33 -6.77
C PHE A 694 12.20 -0.39 -6.59
N THR A 695 12.15 -1.64 -6.14
CA THR A 695 13.35 -2.45 -5.89
C THR A 695 14.08 -2.76 -7.19
N ASN A 696 13.33 -3.18 -8.21
CA ASN A 696 13.87 -3.48 -9.53
C ASN A 696 14.48 -2.23 -10.19
N LEU A 697 13.79 -1.09 -10.13
CA LEU A 697 14.31 0.18 -10.66
C LEU A 697 15.58 0.61 -9.92
N ARG A 698 15.60 0.51 -8.58
CA ARG A 698 16.80 0.83 -7.79
C ARG A 698 17.99 -0.02 -8.21
N ASN A 699 17.80 -1.34 -8.28
CA ASN A 699 18.86 -2.26 -8.68
C ASN A 699 19.35 -1.99 -10.12
N ALA A 700 18.44 -1.65 -11.04
CA ALA A 700 18.80 -1.31 -12.41
C ALA A 700 19.57 0.01 -12.48
N ILE A 701 19.17 1.04 -11.72
CA ILE A 701 19.90 2.31 -11.57
C ILE A 701 21.30 2.07 -10.99
N ASP A 702 21.40 1.28 -9.92
CA ASP A 702 22.65 0.98 -9.23
C ASP A 702 23.66 0.24 -10.14
N ALA A 703 23.17 -0.51 -11.13
CA ALA A 703 24.01 -1.22 -12.09
C ALA A 703 24.65 -0.31 -13.16
N VAL A 704 24.09 0.88 -13.42
CA VAL A 704 24.52 1.76 -14.53
C VAL A 704 24.94 3.18 -14.10
N ARG A 705 24.73 3.55 -12.82
CA ARG A 705 25.18 4.84 -12.26
C ARG A 705 26.60 4.77 -11.71
N ASP A 706 27.18 5.94 -11.46
CA ASP A 706 28.36 6.05 -10.59
C ASP A 706 28.00 5.64 -9.14
N PRO A 707 28.70 4.67 -8.53
CA PRO A 707 28.42 4.21 -7.17
C PRO A 707 28.52 5.30 -6.10
N SER A 708 29.31 6.35 -6.33
CA SER A 708 29.52 7.46 -5.39
C SER A 708 28.34 8.44 -5.31
N VAL A 709 27.46 8.45 -6.31
CA VAL A 709 26.28 9.35 -6.36
C VAL A 709 25.14 8.75 -5.54
N LEU A 710 24.72 9.42 -4.47
CA LEU A 710 23.57 8.94 -3.70
C LEU A 710 22.26 9.17 -4.46
N VAL A 711 21.42 8.13 -4.54
CA VAL A 711 20.13 8.19 -5.21
C VAL A 711 19.01 7.87 -4.21
N GLU A 712 18.01 8.74 -4.15
CA GLU A 712 16.81 8.56 -3.35
C GLU A 712 15.60 8.48 -4.28
N LEU A 713 14.88 7.36 -4.24
CA LEU A 713 13.66 7.19 -5.02
C LEU A 713 12.45 7.43 -4.12
N ALA A 714 11.50 8.23 -4.59
CA ALA A 714 10.26 8.50 -3.87
C ALA A 714 9.06 8.57 -4.83
N SER A 715 7.89 8.13 -4.34
CA SER A 715 6.65 8.28 -5.09
C SER A 715 6.20 9.73 -5.01
N PHE A 716 5.60 10.24 -6.08
CA PHE A 716 5.03 11.58 -6.10
C PHE A 716 3.92 11.78 -5.07
N ILE A 717 3.65 13.04 -4.75
CA ILE A 717 2.50 13.43 -3.91
C ILE A 717 1.30 13.70 -4.82
N PRO A 718 0.22 12.89 -4.76
CA PRO A 718 -0.96 13.12 -5.57
C PRO A 718 -1.73 14.34 -5.06
N LEU A 719 -2.14 15.19 -5.99
CA LEU A 719 -2.96 16.36 -5.72
C LEU A 719 -4.08 16.43 -6.77
N THR A 720 -5.30 16.70 -6.34
CA THR A 720 -6.43 16.87 -7.25
C THR A 720 -7.11 18.22 -7.07
N PHE A 721 -7.70 18.73 -8.16
CA PHE A 721 -8.51 19.95 -8.14
C PHE A 721 -9.92 19.70 -8.65
N ARG A 722 -10.81 20.62 -8.27
CA ARG A 722 -12.21 20.69 -8.69
C ARG A 722 -12.49 22.08 -9.25
N LEU A 723 -13.51 22.15 -10.09
CA LEU A 723 -13.98 23.39 -10.70
C LEU A 723 -15.49 23.46 -10.73
N LYS A 724 -16.00 24.69 -10.67
CA LYS A 724 -17.39 25.03 -10.94
C LYS A 724 -17.42 26.09 -12.02
N ALA A 725 -18.25 25.89 -13.04
CA ALA A 725 -18.35 26.83 -14.14
C ALA A 725 -19.78 26.97 -14.67
N THR A 726 -20.13 28.19 -15.05
CA THR A 726 -21.36 28.51 -15.77
C THR A 726 -21.06 28.59 -17.26
N VAL A 727 -21.70 27.71 -18.04
CA VAL A 727 -21.45 27.53 -19.47
C VAL A 727 -22.62 28.08 -20.28
N ARG A 728 -22.34 29.06 -21.12
CA ARG A 728 -23.29 29.56 -22.13
C ARG A 728 -23.08 28.77 -23.41
N TYR A 729 -24.07 28.00 -23.83
CA TYR A 729 -23.99 27.13 -25.01
C TYR A 729 -25.07 27.46 -26.03
N ASN A 730 -24.79 27.15 -27.30
CA ASN A 730 -25.71 27.35 -28.40
C ASN A 730 -26.86 26.35 -28.32
N ARG A 731 -28.09 26.84 -28.17
CA ARG A 731 -29.32 26.03 -27.99
C ARG A 731 -29.62 25.03 -29.11
N ARG A 732 -28.92 25.09 -30.25
CA ARG A 732 -29.02 24.10 -31.34
C ARG A 732 -28.38 22.75 -30.99
N TYR A 733 -27.47 22.72 -30.02
CA TYR A 733 -26.87 21.48 -29.53
C TYR A 733 -27.64 20.96 -28.31
N LEU A 734 -27.63 19.64 -28.10
CA LEU A 734 -28.19 19.03 -26.90
C LEU A 734 -27.28 19.31 -25.70
N ALA A 735 -27.86 19.75 -24.58
CA ALA A 735 -27.08 20.08 -23.38
C ALA A 735 -26.24 18.90 -22.88
N THR A 736 -26.81 17.69 -22.93
CA THR A 736 -26.16 16.45 -22.52
C THR A 736 -24.92 16.12 -23.35
N GLU A 737 -24.96 16.37 -24.66
CA GLU A 737 -23.80 16.16 -25.55
C GLU A 737 -22.70 17.19 -25.27
N VAL A 738 -23.07 18.45 -25.02
CA VAL A 738 -22.10 19.51 -24.69
C VAL A 738 -21.44 19.24 -23.34
N ILE A 739 -22.20 18.80 -22.32
CA ILE A 739 -21.67 18.38 -21.02
C ILE A 739 -20.66 17.25 -21.20
N ALA A 740 -21.06 16.17 -21.90
CA ALA A 740 -20.18 15.03 -22.13
C ALA A 740 -18.90 15.43 -22.88
N ALA A 741 -19.00 16.30 -23.88
CA ALA A 741 -17.85 16.81 -24.62
C ALA A 741 -16.92 17.69 -23.76
N LEU A 742 -17.48 18.51 -22.87
CA LEU A 742 -16.73 19.32 -21.91
C LEU A 742 -15.99 18.45 -20.90
N GLU A 743 -16.68 17.50 -20.27
CA GLU A 743 -16.09 16.55 -19.34
C GLU A 743 -14.96 15.76 -20.01
N GLN A 744 -15.21 15.20 -21.20
CA GLN A 744 -14.20 14.48 -21.97
C GLN A 744 -12.99 15.37 -22.28
N LYS A 745 -13.21 16.62 -22.70
CA LYS A 745 -12.13 17.57 -23.01
C LYS A 745 -11.31 17.91 -21.77
N LEU A 746 -11.95 18.18 -20.64
CA LEU A 746 -11.30 18.49 -19.38
C LEU A 746 -10.49 17.31 -18.86
N HIS A 747 -11.08 16.12 -18.80
CA HIS A 747 -10.38 14.89 -18.40
C HIS A 747 -9.20 14.57 -19.34
N ALA A 748 -9.32 14.81 -20.64
CA ALA A 748 -8.21 14.62 -21.58
C ALA A 748 -7.08 15.66 -21.38
N THR A 749 -7.43 16.93 -21.20
CA THR A 749 -6.46 18.04 -21.05
C THR A 749 -5.69 17.92 -19.73
N PHE A 750 -6.38 17.62 -18.64
CA PHE A 750 -5.80 17.50 -17.30
C PHE A 750 -5.52 16.05 -16.90
N SER A 751 -5.33 15.16 -17.89
CA SER A 751 -5.00 13.75 -17.70
C SER A 751 -3.57 13.57 -17.18
N PHE A 752 -3.32 12.41 -16.56
CA PHE A 752 -1.97 11.99 -16.19
C PHE A 752 -0.99 12.10 -17.37
N THR A 753 -1.36 11.65 -18.56
CA THR A 753 -0.50 11.69 -19.75
C THR A 753 -0.04 13.12 -20.10
N ARG A 754 -0.96 14.10 -20.06
CA ARG A 754 -0.70 15.49 -20.49
C ARG A 754 -0.05 16.37 -19.41
N ARG A 755 -0.24 16.04 -18.13
CA ARG A 755 0.25 16.84 -17.00
C ARG A 755 1.64 16.41 -16.54
N ASN A 756 2.49 17.35 -16.12
CA ASN A 756 3.82 17.06 -15.60
C ASN A 756 3.91 17.32 -14.09
N PHE A 757 4.92 16.72 -13.45
CA PHE A 757 5.25 17.05 -12.05
C PHE A 757 5.50 18.54 -11.90
N ALA A 758 5.07 19.11 -10.77
CA ALA A 758 5.17 20.53 -10.46
C ALA A 758 4.48 21.48 -11.47
N GLN A 759 3.64 20.97 -12.37
CA GLN A 759 2.90 21.81 -13.31
C GLN A 759 1.69 22.45 -12.61
N PRO A 760 1.56 23.79 -12.62
CA PRO A 760 0.39 24.47 -12.06
C PRO A 760 -0.84 24.34 -12.96
N VAL A 761 -2.04 24.57 -12.41
CA VAL A 761 -3.30 24.74 -13.17
C VAL A 761 -3.72 26.20 -13.07
N THR A 762 -4.01 26.82 -14.21
CA THR A 762 -4.50 28.21 -14.25
C THR A 762 -5.95 28.27 -14.70
N ALA A 763 -6.69 29.28 -14.23
CA ALA A 763 -8.04 29.54 -14.70
C ALA A 763 -8.10 29.74 -16.22
N ALA A 764 -7.10 30.42 -16.81
CA ALA A 764 -7.02 30.65 -18.25
C ALA A 764 -6.87 29.34 -19.05
N GLU A 765 -6.06 28.40 -18.56
CA GLU A 765 -5.91 27.07 -19.16
C GLU A 765 -7.23 26.30 -19.16
N VAL A 766 -7.96 26.31 -18.04
CA VAL A 766 -9.27 25.67 -17.90
C VAL A 766 -10.29 26.29 -18.85
N ILE A 767 -10.42 27.62 -18.84
CA ILE A 767 -11.35 28.36 -19.70
C ILE A 767 -11.03 28.10 -21.17
N ALA A 768 -9.77 28.17 -21.58
CA ALA A 768 -9.36 27.92 -22.96
C ALA A 768 -9.69 26.48 -23.41
N ALA A 769 -9.46 25.49 -22.54
CA ALA A 769 -9.80 24.10 -22.84
C ALA A 769 -11.30 23.92 -23.07
N MET A 770 -12.14 24.48 -22.18
CA MET A 770 -13.59 24.41 -22.28
C MET A 770 -14.12 25.21 -23.49
N GLN A 771 -13.57 26.40 -23.76
CA GLN A 771 -14.01 27.29 -24.84
C GLN A 771 -13.76 26.69 -26.23
N SER A 772 -12.81 25.74 -26.33
CA SER A 772 -12.53 25.03 -27.58
C SER A 772 -13.57 23.97 -27.96
N VAL A 773 -14.52 23.66 -27.07
CA VAL A 773 -15.57 22.66 -27.32
C VAL A 773 -16.64 23.25 -28.23
N VAL A 774 -16.97 22.50 -29.30
CA VAL A 774 -18.01 22.91 -30.24
C VAL A 774 -19.35 23.07 -29.52
N GLY A 775 -20.02 24.20 -29.78
CA GLY A 775 -21.30 24.54 -29.16
C GLY A 775 -21.19 25.44 -27.93
N VAL A 776 -20.00 25.61 -27.35
CA VAL A 776 -19.75 26.58 -26.27
C VAL A 776 -19.60 27.99 -26.85
N ILE A 777 -20.32 28.96 -26.27
CA ILE A 777 -20.27 30.38 -26.66
C ILE A 777 -19.41 31.17 -25.68
N ALA A 778 -19.60 30.95 -24.37
CA ALA A 778 -18.83 31.61 -23.32
C ALA A 778 -18.82 30.76 -22.05
N ILE A 779 -17.81 30.96 -21.21
CA ILE A 779 -17.64 30.30 -19.92
C ILE A 779 -17.37 31.36 -18.86
N ASP A 780 -18.05 31.21 -17.74
CA ASP A 780 -17.71 31.86 -16.49
C ASP A 780 -17.19 30.80 -15.52
N LEU A 781 -15.97 30.97 -15.01
CA LEU A 781 -15.35 30.02 -14.09
C LEU A 781 -15.61 30.48 -12.65
N ASP A 782 -16.67 29.95 -12.06
CA ASP A 782 -17.15 30.32 -10.72
C ASP A 782 -16.17 29.91 -9.61
N GLN A 783 -15.52 28.75 -9.76
CA GLN A 783 -14.59 28.22 -8.75
C GLN A 783 -13.47 27.38 -9.37
N LEU A 784 -12.27 27.53 -8.81
CA LEU A 784 -11.13 26.64 -9.03
C LEU A 784 -10.42 26.39 -7.69
N ALA A 785 -10.44 25.14 -7.20
CA ALA A 785 -9.95 24.82 -5.87
C ALA A 785 -9.33 23.42 -5.77
N TYR A 786 -8.45 23.19 -4.80
CA TYR A 786 -7.97 21.84 -4.49
C TYR A 786 -9.09 21.00 -3.88
N ALA A 787 -9.22 19.74 -4.30
CA ALA A 787 -10.19 18.81 -3.74
C ALA A 787 -9.95 18.52 -2.25
N GLY A 788 -8.67 18.45 -1.86
CA GLY A 788 -8.25 18.16 -0.47
C GLY A 788 -8.32 19.36 0.49
N GLY A 789 -8.94 20.48 0.11
CA GLY A 789 -9.14 21.63 0.99
C GLY A 789 -7.89 22.49 1.25
N ARG A 790 -6.76 22.21 0.58
CA ARG A 790 -5.58 23.09 0.58
C ARG A 790 -6.01 24.50 0.12
N SER A 791 -5.57 25.54 0.81
CA SER A 791 -5.80 26.91 0.35
C SER A 791 -4.84 27.24 -0.80
N GLY A 792 -5.38 27.77 -1.90
CA GLY A 792 -4.58 28.30 -3.00
C GLY A 792 -3.87 29.59 -2.61
N SER A 793 -2.73 29.86 -3.24
CA SER A 793 -2.05 31.15 -3.13
C SER A 793 -2.76 32.26 -3.91
N HIS A 794 -3.62 31.90 -4.87
CA HIS A 794 -4.46 32.81 -5.65
C HIS A 794 -5.71 32.06 -6.15
N PRO A 795 -6.91 32.68 -6.20
CA PRO A 795 -8.14 32.03 -6.68
C PRO A 795 -8.13 31.59 -8.15
N ALA A 796 -7.13 32.01 -8.93
CA ALA A 796 -7.01 31.74 -10.37
C ALA A 796 -5.80 30.84 -10.72
N LEU A 797 -5.06 30.37 -9.71
CA LEU A 797 -3.84 29.58 -9.86
C LEU A 797 -3.74 28.54 -8.75
N LEU A 798 -3.69 27.28 -9.14
CA LEU A 798 -3.35 26.16 -8.27
C LEU A 798 -1.93 25.72 -8.59
N THR A 799 -1.06 25.74 -7.59
CA THR A 799 0.36 25.38 -7.71
C THR A 799 0.61 23.94 -7.30
N ALA A 800 1.39 23.23 -8.10
CA ALA A 800 2.00 21.95 -7.71
C ALA A 800 3.47 22.23 -7.38
N LEU A 801 3.96 21.73 -6.24
CA LEU A 801 5.34 21.96 -5.81
C LEU A 801 6.31 20.97 -6.47
N PRO A 802 7.54 21.40 -6.85
CA PRO A 802 8.60 20.48 -7.21
C PRO A 802 9.11 19.70 -6.00
N ALA A 803 9.96 18.70 -6.26
CA ALA A 803 10.73 18.07 -5.21
C ALA A 803 11.49 19.16 -4.43
N ARG A 804 11.51 19.05 -3.11
CA ARG A 804 12.04 20.10 -2.24
C ARG A 804 12.57 19.54 -0.93
N GLN A 805 13.58 20.19 -0.39
CA GLN A 805 14.09 19.86 0.94
C GLN A 805 13.23 20.52 2.02
N VAL A 806 12.72 19.71 2.96
CA VAL A 806 11.95 20.15 4.12
C VAL A 806 12.66 19.64 5.37
N GLY A 807 13.46 20.50 6.00
CA GLY A 807 14.38 20.10 7.07
C GLY A 807 15.42 19.10 6.55
N ASN A 808 15.45 17.89 7.14
CA ASN A 808 16.38 16.82 6.78
C ASN A 808 15.78 15.79 5.79
N VAL A 809 14.54 15.99 5.34
CA VAL A 809 13.84 15.07 4.43
C VAL A 809 13.61 15.76 3.09
N ILE A 810 13.70 15.00 1.99
CA ILE A 810 13.36 15.49 0.66
C ILE A 810 11.91 15.08 0.37
N ALA A 811 11.01 16.07 0.29
CA ALA A 811 9.65 15.85 -0.13
C ALA A 811 9.60 15.72 -1.67
N PRO A 812 8.94 14.67 -2.21
CA PRO A 812 8.84 14.47 -3.66
C PRO A 812 7.96 15.52 -4.33
N ALA A 813 8.06 15.60 -5.66
CA ALA A 813 7.23 16.51 -6.45
C ALA A 813 5.74 16.15 -6.38
N GLU A 814 4.90 17.18 -6.49
CA GLU A 814 3.45 17.06 -6.54
C GLU A 814 2.98 16.90 -8.00
N LEU A 815 1.94 16.09 -8.21
CA LEU A 815 1.24 15.99 -9.48
C LEU A 815 -0.21 16.41 -9.32
N LEU A 816 -0.58 17.51 -9.98
CA LEU A 816 -1.91 18.10 -9.91
C LEU A 816 -2.79 17.67 -11.10
N LEU A 817 -3.83 16.88 -10.82
CA LEU A 817 -4.77 16.32 -11.79
C LEU A 817 -6.22 16.75 -11.50
N LEU A 818 -7.11 16.64 -12.48
CA LEU A 818 -8.54 16.86 -12.27
C LEU A 818 -9.14 15.70 -11.45
N ASP A 819 -9.89 16.01 -10.40
CA ASP A 819 -10.65 15.00 -9.64
C ASP A 819 -11.69 14.34 -10.55
N PRO A 820 -11.83 13.00 -10.57
CA PRO A 820 -12.79 12.30 -11.42
C PRO A 820 -14.24 12.78 -11.28
N ASN A 821 -14.62 13.28 -10.11
CA ASN A 821 -15.95 13.84 -9.82
C ASN A 821 -15.86 15.35 -9.52
N GLY A 822 -14.82 16.02 -10.02
CA GLY A 822 -14.47 17.38 -9.69
C GLY A 822 -15.05 18.45 -10.61
N VAL A 823 -15.94 18.11 -11.53
CA VAL A 823 -16.49 19.03 -12.52
C VAL A 823 -17.95 19.31 -12.20
N GLU A 824 -18.28 20.56 -11.89
CA GLU A 824 -19.65 21.02 -11.69
C GLU A 824 -20.00 22.08 -12.74
N LEU A 825 -20.99 21.82 -13.59
CA LEU A 825 -21.36 22.69 -14.71
C LEU A 825 -22.80 23.20 -14.56
N VAL A 826 -22.98 24.51 -14.68
CA VAL A 826 -24.29 25.16 -14.79
C VAL A 826 -24.52 25.56 -16.24
N MET A 827 -25.50 24.97 -16.92
CA MET A 827 -25.73 25.16 -18.35
C MET A 827 -26.78 26.24 -18.63
N LEU A 828 -26.42 27.24 -19.45
CA LEU A 828 -27.30 28.32 -19.90
C LEU A 828 -27.43 28.29 -21.42
N ALA A 829 -28.63 27.95 -21.91
CA ALA A 829 -28.93 27.95 -23.33
C ALA A 829 -29.03 29.38 -23.87
N VAL A 830 -28.33 29.68 -24.96
CA VAL A 830 -28.37 30.99 -25.61
C VAL A 830 -28.67 30.81 -27.10
N SER A 831 -29.48 31.73 -27.64
CA SER A 831 -29.61 31.90 -29.08
C SER A 831 -28.30 32.47 -29.62
N ALA A 832 -27.69 31.83 -30.62
CA ALA A 832 -26.55 32.44 -31.31
C ALA A 832 -26.96 33.81 -31.87
N PRO A 833 -26.10 34.84 -31.81
CA PRO A 833 -26.33 36.08 -32.53
C PRO A 833 -26.45 35.86 -34.04
#